data_AF-A0A4Q5KT98-F1
#
_entry.id   AF-A0A4Q5KT98-F1
#
_cell.length_a   1.000
_cell.length_b   1.000
_cell.length_c   1.000
_cell.angle_alpha   90.00
_cell.angle_beta   90.00
_cell.angle_gamma   90.00
#
_symmetry.space_group_name_H-M   'P 1'
#
loop_
_entity.id
_entity.type
_entity.pdbx_description
1 polymer ?
#
loop_
_entity_poly.entity_id
_entity_poly.type
_entity_poly.pdbx_seq_one_letter_code
_entity_poly.pdbx_strand_id
1 'polypeptide(L)'
;MQENIEALLSKDESPTLEFKRQWYWDNDTCKDDMSDKWGELLKDLISLSNGYLGHTNKNRYLIFGFDETEKKIYNVNLENIKQLKNITRFKKDLIQRLEKITQPAFINFNLELIPYKGDNLLVFEIPCPVYLTELKKELKTKTRHLDEGAVLIRKGQKSDEIRTAKPSEISEMTNEFLIYRNSEAHKNTSHPLEIVIEKERTIEKTVQLYMDKNTSFSLADKYPIKERNWKDGIIYEVYKLIDGFSGIREFIYIHSSANQSKTLGEIKKRNLVENLSTSIVLVEKPNIKDITKRKNNLKKLFKTEYVFFIDEFGYEYLYKDCILPYEKFNLPIYVNGLYDDVDNFDLPAIKALEDWYDSKNQPLFVVSGHGGIGKTTLAKQFLDIVYDREEHPGILFIDSKEIIHELSRNYSRENKISDVFDFYDALMEVDNSEESRFDKELLKLSIDNGSLLLVLDGIDEVIAKLGDKFDVEKFITSIFDEYSSEQHKTKILITCRDHFWKEVGKSILLPEITLKAFNKTLAEDFFSQKLASDKRKITKAMKMADELAIEDASKSSEESAKTYIPFLLDMIGYLVNTQNLDLEQQGSLESQYLTQNNHTDQLVSQVCKREVIKLESLTVDGQIKFFIRMASSKKNGISIYDIKEEIEKISSSFESSIVDKLKGHPLVQFENEHFYFRYDVFDIYFKSLLIFDLFNNKNINNINEEIYRVINGYLKYDNSFTKSITSKINLDDELIIFCIDLIEKVENSIYAQDGQQDIFISAIVSLLLELLQDGRTTQSNIETRSNIINEIFGSGNIIKRLCLVNIFGESVSKPTFDFRGKHLDRCTFNNYEYFWECNMDDNTTSENSIFKGIDPRQNIKFDIPKNIFTNSDTSHISHLLNEKQEEIKSNKESVISDLMKVFKLFYQRGNFYARKQEEVRKKLSTVTFLHDLISKGVIKNYIDPKKPSMQQYRVNDDYKSVIDYIEQGTPSLELQRLSEEYI
;
A
#
# COMPACT_ATOMS: atom_id res chain seq x y z
N MET A 1 -29.50 34.27 24.58
CA MET A 1 -30.14 34.44 23.26
C MET A 1 -31.18 35.55 23.19
N GLN A 2 -32.05 35.77 24.20
CA GLN A 2 -33.08 36.84 24.16
C GLN A 2 -32.53 38.26 23.92
N GLU A 3 -31.38 38.64 24.49
CA GLU A 3 -30.76 39.96 24.24
C GLU A 3 -30.14 40.11 22.83
N ASN A 4 -29.99 39.02 22.07
CA ASN A 4 -29.37 39.01 20.74
C ASN A 4 -30.39 38.99 19.59
N ILE A 5 -31.65 38.60 19.86
CA ILE A 5 -32.68 38.46 18.81
C ILE A 5 -33.12 39.82 18.24
N GLU A 6 -33.21 40.86 19.08
CA GLU A 6 -33.61 42.21 18.64
C GLU A 6 -32.59 42.81 17.65
N ALA A 7 -31.29 42.54 17.87
CA ALA A 7 -30.20 42.95 16.99
C ALA A 7 -30.16 42.14 15.66
N LEU A 8 -30.67 40.91 15.66
CA LEU A 8 -30.82 40.12 14.42
C LEU A 8 -32.03 40.61 13.61
N LEU A 9 -33.17 40.84 14.25
CA LEU A 9 -34.40 41.31 13.59
C LEU A 9 -34.28 42.72 12.99
N SER A 10 -33.33 43.54 13.47
CA SER A 10 -33.03 44.84 12.88
C SER A 10 -32.16 44.78 11.62
N LYS A 11 -31.56 43.63 11.31
CA LYS A 11 -30.74 43.43 10.10
C LYS A 11 -31.61 42.97 8.93
N ASP A 12 -31.06 43.17 7.74
CA ASP A 12 -31.63 42.63 6.51
C ASP A 12 -31.05 41.23 6.22
N GLU A 13 -31.75 40.45 5.39
CA GLU A 13 -31.30 39.14 4.95
C GLU A 13 -29.92 39.22 4.29
N SER A 14 -29.10 38.21 4.55
CA SER A 14 -27.70 38.19 4.13
C SER A 14 -27.24 36.75 3.88
N PRO A 15 -26.02 36.52 3.38
CA PRO A 15 -25.42 35.18 3.37
C PRO A 15 -25.44 34.44 4.71
N THR A 16 -25.68 35.14 5.81
CA THR A 16 -25.60 34.61 7.19
C THR A 16 -26.89 34.73 7.99
N LEU A 17 -27.96 35.29 7.41
CA LEU A 17 -29.22 35.54 8.11
C LEU A 17 -30.38 35.39 7.13
N GLU A 18 -31.31 34.50 7.45
CA GLU A 18 -32.53 34.22 6.68
C GLU A 18 -33.77 34.37 7.56
N PHE A 19 -34.81 35.01 7.02
CA PHE A 19 -36.11 35.10 7.65
C PHE A 19 -37.15 34.30 6.87
N LYS A 20 -38.00 33.57 7.59
CA LYS A 20 -39.18 32.93 7.02
C LYS A 20 -40.39 33.38 7.80
N ARG A 21 -41.37 33.94 7.09
CA ARG A 21 -42.64 34.35 7.71
C ARG A 21 -43.35 33.18 8.40
N GLN A 22 -43.34 32.00 7.79
CA GLN A 22 -44.07 30.82 8.24
C GLN A 22 -43.21 29.56 8.12
N TRP A 23 -43.55 28.56 8.94
CA TRP A 23 -42.98 27.22 8.84
C TRP A 23 -43.45 26.47 7.58
N TYR A 24 -42.72 25.44 7.14
CA TYR A 24 -42.91 24.82 5.83
C TYR A 24 -44.16 23.93 5.69
N TRP A 25 -44.64 23.29 6.76
CA TRP A 25 -45.75 22.32 6.74
C TRP A 25 -46.52 22.28 8.06
N ASP A 26 -47.70 21.68 8.07
CA ASP A 26 -48.53 21.47 9.25
C ASP A 26 -49.00 20.00 9.37
N ASN A 27 -49.86 19.72 10.35
CA ASN A 27 -50.41 18.38 10.57
C ASN A 27 -51.30 17.87 9.43
N ASP A 28 -51.79 18.75 8.57
CA ASP A 28 -52.70 18.45 7.47
C ASP A 28 -51.97 18.33 6.11
N THR A 29 -50.64 18.52 6.11
CA THR A 29 -49.80 18.39 4.91
C THR A 29 -49.77 16.94 4.40
N CYS A 30 -50.12 16.75 3.12
CA CYS A 30 -50.15 15.44 2.48
C CYS A 30 -48.78 14.76 2.47
N LYS A 31 -48.75 13.42 2.56
CA LYS A 31 -47.51 12.63 2.54
C LYS A 31 -46.69 12.84 1.27
N ASP A 32 -47.34 13.04 0.13
CA ASP A 32 -46.68 13.19 -1.16
C ASP A 32 -45.93 14.53 -1.26
N ASP A 33 -46.46 15.59 -0.62
CA ASP A 33 -45.81 16.91 -0.57
C ASP A 33 -44.70 16.98 0.49
N MET A 34 -44.73 16.08 1.48
CA MET A 34 -43.82 16.13 2.63
C MET A 34 -42.35 15.96 2.24
N SER A 35 -42.06 15.13 1.23
CA SER A 35 -40.70 14.95 0.72
C SER A 35 -40.12 16.25 0.16
N ASP A 36 -40.91 16.97 -0.64
CA ASP A 36 -40.48 18.22 -1.27
C ASP A 36 -40.31 19.33 -0.21
N LYS A 37 -41.16 19.34 0.82
CA LYS A 37 -41.07 20.26 1.96
C LYS A 37 -39.82 20.02 2.82
N TRP A 38 -39.46 18.76 3.06
CA TRP A 38 -38.18 18.41 3.68
C TRP A 38 -37.00 18.85 2.81
N GLY A 39 -37.08 18.64 1.50
CA GLY A 39 -36.07 19.10 0.54
C GLY A 39 -35.82 20.60 0.60
N GLU A 40 -36.87 21.41 0.71
CA GLU A 40 -36.75 22.87 0.85
C GLU A 40 -36.07 23.29 2.17
N LEU A 41 -36.44 22.69 3.31
CA LEU A 41 -35.78 22.95 4.60
C LEU A 41 -34.29 22.57 4.57
N LEU A 42 -33.97 21.39 4.04
CA LEU A 42 -32.58 20.90 3.95
C LEU A 42 -31.74 21.79 3.04
N LYS A 43 -32.27 22.19 1.88
CA LYS A 43 -31.62 23.14 0.98
C LYS A 43 -31.33 24.49 1.66
N ASP A 44 -32.29 25.04 2.39
CA ASP A 44 -32.13 26.34 3.06
C ASP A 44 -31.05 26.26 4.15
N LEU A 45 -30.97 25.16 4.91
CA LEU A 45 -29.92 24.95 5.91
C LEU A 45 -28.52 24.73 5.30
N ILE A 46 -28.40 23.93 4.24
CA ILE A 46 -27.11 23.64 3.58
C ILE A 46 -26.53 24.89 2.93
N SER A 47 -27.36 25.62 2.19
CA SER A 47 -26.93 26.85 1.53
C SER A 47 -26.58 27.97 2.51
N LEU A 48 -27.34 28.09 3.61
CA LEU A 48 -27.07 29.06 4.67
C LEU A 48 -25.80 28.72 5.45
N SER A 49 -25.52 27.43 5.68
CA SER A 49 -24.26 26.98 6.30
C SER A 49 -23.07 27.46 5.49
N ASN A 50 -23.02 27.12 4.20
CA ASN A 50 -21.95 27.57 3.31
C ASN A 50 -21.89 29.09 3.20
N GLY A 51 -23.03 29.77 3.14
CA GLY A 51 -23.11 31.21 2.93
C GLY A 51 -22.50 31.60 1.59
N TYR A 52 -21.72 32.69 1.56
CA TYR A 52 -21.02 33.16 0.37
C TYR A 52 -19.68 33.82 0.74
N LEU A 53 -18.87 34.11 -0.28
CA LEU A 53 -17.54 34.72 -0.16
C LEU A 53 -17.55 35.96 0.75
N GLY A 54 -16.57 36.07 1.64
CA GLY A 54 -16.42 37.14 2.62
C GLY A 54 -17.24 36.98 3.91
N HIS A 55 -17.97 35.87 4.06
CA HIS A 55 -18.83 35.61 5.22
C HIS A 55 -18.52 34.30 5.95
N THR A 56 -17.46 33.58 5.57
CA THR A 56 -17.07 32.26 6.12
C THR A 56 -16.80 32.23 7.62
N ASN A 57 -16.53 33.36 8.29
CA ASN A 57 -16.14 33.47 9.71
C ASN A 57 -17.26 33.96 10.67
N LYS A 58 -18.54 33.71 10.38
CA LYS A 58 -19.69 34.23 11.16
C LYS A 58 -20.67 33.11 11.53
N ASN A 59 -21.40 33.25 12.64
CA ASN A 59 -22.57 32.38 12.90
C ASN A 59 -23.67 32.66 11.87
N ARG A 60 -24.49 31.64 11.58
CA ARG A 60 -25.63 31.75 10.68
C ARG A 60 -26.93 31.64 11.45
N TYR A 61 -27.96 32.32 10.99
CA TYR A 61 -29.27 32.32 11.64
C TYR A 61 -30.39 32.12 10.63
N LEU A 62 -31.28 31.18 10.91
CA LEU A 62 -32.54 31.01 10.19
C LEU A 62 -33.69 31.19 11.19
N ILE A 63 -34.49 32.24 11.00
CA ILE A 63 -35.52 32.66 11.95
C ILE A 63 -36.89 32.54 11.31
N PHE A 64 -37.76 31.74 11.92
CA PHE A 64 -39.16 31.62 11.54
C PHE A 64 -40.04 32.51 12.42
N GLY A 65 -41.07 33.09 11.80
CA GLY A 65 -42.04 33.98 12.45
C GLY A 65 -41.72 35.46 12.31
N PHE A 66 -40.86 35.83 11.36
CA PHE A 66 -40.58 37.23 11.04
C PHE A 66 -40.63 37.44 9.52
N ASP A 67 -41.29 38.53 9.11
CA ASP A 67 -41.33 38.98 7.72
C ASP A 67 -40.46 40.23 7.59
N GLU A 68 -39.36 40.12 6.84
CA GLU A 68 -38.42 41.22 6.62
C GLU A 68 -39.05 42.40 5.87
N THR A 69 -39.96 42.12 4.92
CA THR A 69 -40.57 43.16 4.07
C THR A 69 -41.60 43.96 4.85
N GLU A 70 -42.41 43.28 5.65
CA GLU A 70 -43.42 43.93 6.50
C GLU A 70 -42.85 44.41 7.85
N LYS A 71 -41.63 43.97 8.22
CA LYS A 71 -41.02 44.09 9.55
C LYS A 71 -42.01 43.73 10.68
N LYS A 72 -42.79 42.65 10.47
CA LYS A 72 -43.81 42.13 11.39
C LYS A 72 -43.47 40.74 11.89
N ILE A 73 -43.90 40.47 13.13
CA ILE A 73 -43.77 39.16 13.78
C ILE A 73 -45.05 38.37 13.55
N TYR A 74 -44.88 37.07 13.33
CA TYR A 74 -45.92 36.09 13.14
C TYR A 74 -45.67 34.92 14.10
N ASN A 75 -46.62 34.66 14.98
CA ASN A 75 -46.48 33.59 15.97
C ASN A 75 -46.29 32.22 15.30
N VAL A 76 -45.20 31.52 15.63
CA VAL A 76 -44.99 30.13 15.24
C VAL A 76 -45.75 29.23 16.23
N ASN A 77 -46.96 28.81 15.86
CA ASN A 77 -47.75 27.90 16.68
C ASN A 77 -47.32 26.43 16.48
N LEU A 78 -46.71 25.83 17.52
CA LEU A 78 -46.26 24.43 17.50
C LEU A 78 -47.38 23.39 17.66
N GLU A 79 -48.59 23.79 18.08
CA GLU A 79 -49.70 22.86 18.35
C GLU A 79 -50.13 22.09 17.11
N ASN A 80 -50.06 22.75 15.95
CA ASN A 80 -50.45 22.21 14.64
C ASN A 80 -49.29 21.57 13.87
N ILE A 81 -48.13 21.33 14.51
CA ILE A 81 -46.95 20.69 13.88
C ILE A 81 -46.42 19.58 14.79
N LYS A 82 -46.88 18.35 14.57
CA LYS A 82 -46.56 17.15 15.38
C LYS A 82 -45.06 16.97 15.60
N GLN A 83 -44.23 17.22 14.58
CA GLN A 83 -42.78 17.04 14.66
C GLN A 83 -42.11 18.03 15.61
N LEU A 84 -42.60 19.28 15.69
CA LEU A 84 -42.00 20.33 16.53
C LEU A 84 -42.50 20.33 17.99
N LYS A 85 -43.47 19.47 18.35
CA LYS A 85 -43.90 19.30 19.75
C LYS A 85 -42.77 18.85 20.67
N ASN A 86 -41.76 18.16 20.14
CA ASN A 86 -40.54 17.80 20.85
C ASN A 86 -39.33 18.27 20.03
N ILE A 87 -38.86 19.48 20.33
CA ILE A 87 -37.75 20.14 19.64
C ILE A 87 -36.47 19.30 19.68
N THR A 88 -36.17 18.64 20.80
CA THR A 88 -34.99 17.78 20.93
C THR A 88 -35.04 16.57 19.98
N ARG A 89 -36.21 15.90 19.90
CA ARG A 89 -36.42 14.78 18.98
C ARG A 89 -36.40 15.23 17.53
N PHE A 90 -36.98 16.38 17.22
CA PHE A 90 -36.95 16.96 15.89
C PHE A 90 -35.54 17.32 15.44
N LYS A 91 -34.75 17.96 16.32
CA LYS A 91 -33.34 18.27 16.08
C LYS A 91 -32.56 16.99 15.74
N LYS A 92 -32.75 15.91 16.50
CA LYS A 92 -32.11 14.62 16.21
C LYS A 92 -32.49 14.04 14.85
N ASP A 93 -33.77 14.05 14.47
CA ASP A 93 -34.23 13.58 13.15
C ASP A 93 -33.67 14.45 12.00
N LEU A 94 -33.64 15.76 12.18
CA LEU A 94 -33.11 16.70 11.19
C LEU A 94 -31.58 16.54 11.01
N ILE A 95 -30.82 16.34 12.08
CA ILE A 95 -29.38 16.03 12.01
C ILE A 95 -29.16 14.73 11.23
N GLN A 96 -29.86 13.66 11.58
CA GLN A 96 -29.75 12.37 10.87
C GLN A 96 -30.08 12.47 9.38
N ARG A 97 -31.01 13.36 9.01
CA ARG A 97 -31.34 13.63 7.60
C ARG A 97 -30.21 14.37 6.90
N LEU A 98 -29.65 15.42 7.53
CA LEU A 98 -28.54 16.21 7.00
C LEU A 98 -27.27 15.37 6.83
N GLU A 99 -26.90 14.54 7.80
CA GLU A 99 -25.73 13.63 7.74
C GLU A 99 -25.79 12.67 6.53
N LYS A 100 -27.00 12.20 6.21
CA LYS A 100 -27.25 11.30 5.07
C LYS A 100 -27.12 11.97 3.71
N ILE A 101 -27.11 13.30 3.63
CA ILE A 101 -27.10 14.05 2.36
C ILE A 101 -25.90 15.00 2.23
N THR A 102 -25.04 15.17 3.24
CA THR A 102 -23.94 16.16 3.22
C THR A 102 -22.57 15.57 3.49
N GLN A 103 -21.54 16.11 2.82
CA GLN A 103 -20.11 15.83 3.05
C GLN A 103 -19.33 17.15 3.21
N PRO A 104 -18.49 17.31 4.26
CA PRO A 104 -18.49 16.52 5.49
C PRO A 104 -19.88 16.52 6.17
N ALA A 105 -20.09 15.61 7.14
CA ALA A 105 -21.36 15.53 7.85
C ALA A 105 -21.72 16.90 8.45
N PHE A 106 -22.96 17.36 8.23
CA PHE A 106 -23.40 18.69 8.61
C PHE A 106 -23.21 18.98 10.11
N ILE A 107 -22.70 20.18 10.40
CA ILE A 107 -22.35 20.62 11.76
C ILE A 107 -23.60 20.83 12.63
N ASN A 108 -23.50 20.42 13.89
CA ASN A 108 -24.52 20.59 14.93
C ASN A 108 -25.01 22.05 15.02
N PHE A 109 -26.33 22.27 14.97
CA PHE A 109 -26.98 23.59 15.06
C PHE A 109 -27.84 23.67 16.33
N ASN A 110 -28.01 24.87 16.88
CA ASN A 110 -28.94 25.13 17.99
C ASN A 110 -30.34 25.42 17.44
N LEU A 111 -31.36 24.93 18.13
CA LEU A 111 -32.76 25.14 17.77
C LEU A 111 -33.54 25.50 19.01
N GLU A 112 -34.04 26.74 19.06
CA GLU A 112 -34.76 27.29 20.22
C GLU A 112 -36.05 27.98 19.81
N LEU A 113 -37.06 27.91 20.67
CA LEU A 113 -38.28 28.70 20.58
C LEU A 113 -38.15 29.90 21.52
N ILE A 114 -38.11 31.11 20.97
CA ILE A 114 -37.88 32.34 21.72
C ILE A 114 -39.18 33.16 21.79
N PRO A 115 -39.73 33.43 22.99
CA PRO A 115 -40.85 34.35 23.14
C PRO A 115 -40.36 35.80 22.99
N TYR A 116 -40.99 36.55 22.07
CA TYR A 116 -40.63 37.93 21.74
C TYR A 116 -41.89 38.76 21.42
N LYS A 117 -42.11 39.85 22.15
CA LYS A 117 -43.29 40.76 22.01
C LYS A 117 -44.67 40.07 22.01
N GLY A 118 -44.81 38.96 22.73
CA GLY A 118 -46.08 38.23 22.89
C GLY A 118 -46.29 37.08 21.89
N ASP A 119 -45.40 36.92 20.91
CA ASP A 119 -45.40 35.84 19.93
C ASP A 119 -44.13 34.98 20.05
N ASN A 120 -44.15 33.76 19.51
CA ASN A 120 -42.99 32.85 19.51
C ASN A 120 -42.28 32.84 18.16
N LEU A 121 -40.95 32.97 18.20
CA LEU A 121 -40.04 32.80 17.06
C LEU A 121 -39.31 31.47 17.16
N LEU A 122 -39.17 30.73 16.07
CA LEU A 122 -38.34 29.53 16.02
C LEU A 122 -36.99 29.88 15.37
N VAL A 123 -35.91 29.70 16.11
CA VAL A 123 -34.57 30.18 15.73
C VAL A 123 -33.62 29.01 15.59
N PHE A 124 -33.05 28.88 14.39
CA PHE A 124 -31.89 28.04 14.12
C PHE A 124 -30.65 28.91 14.20
N GLU A 125 -29.70 28.54 15.05
CA GLU A 125 -28.35 29.09 15.04
C GLU A 125 -27.38 28.01 14.57
N ILE A 126 -26.69 28.26 13.47
CA ILE A 126 -25.63 27.39 12.96
C ILE A 126 -24.30 28.06 13.37
N PRO A 127 -23.53 27.46 14.29
CA PRO A 127 -22.19 27.93 14.62
C PRO A 127 -21.33 28.04 13.36
N CYS A 128 -20.40 28.98 13.35
CA CYS A 128 -19.53 29.24 12.20
C CYS A 128 -18.94 27.95 11.60
N PRO A 129 -19.30 27.58 10.36
CA PRO A 129 -18.78 26.36 9.75
C PRO A 129 -17.27 26.43 9.49
N VAL A 130 -16.62 25.28 9.52
CA VAL A 130 -15.16 25.15 9.32
C VAL A 130 -14.78 24.51 7.99
N TYR A 131 -15.74 23.84 7.36
CA TYR A 131 -15.59 23.20 6.07
C TYR A 131 -16.72 23.62 5.14
N LEU A 132 -16.42 23.67 3.85
CA LEU A 132 -17.41 23.79 2.80
C LEU A 132 -18.20 22.48 2.71
N THR A 133 -19.53 22.57 2.69
CA THR A 133 -20.43 21.40 2.64
C THR A 133 -20.91 21.16 1.21
N GLU A 134 -20.81 19.93 0.72
CA GLU A 134 -21.34 19.45 -0.56
C GLU A 134 -22.39 18.34 -0.36
N LEU A 135 -23.19 18.06 -1.40
CA LEU A 135 -24.19 17.00 -1.37
C LEU A 135 -23.58 15.61 -1.62
N LYS A 136 -23.85 14.63 -0.74
CA LYS A 136 -23.46 13.21 -0.90
C LYS A 136 -24.33 12.43 -1.89
N LYS A 137 -25.50 12.97 -2.21
CA LYS A 137 -26.49 12.37 -3.09
C LYS A 137 -27.46 13.44 -3.55
N GLU A 138 -28.26 13.11 -4.56
CA GLU A 138 -29.25 14.03 -5.10
C GLU A 138 -30.24 14.54 -4.03
N LEU A 139 -30.52 15.84 -4.07
CA LEU A 139 -31.52 16.50 -3.23
C LEU A 139 -32.65 17.04 -4.11
N LYS A 140 -33.84 16.44 -3.97
CA LYS A 140 -35.06 16.93 -4.60
C LYS A 140 -35.75 17.97 -3.72
N THR A 141 -36.07 19.13 -4.28
CA THR A 141 -36.92 20.14 -3.63
C THR A 141 -38.17 20.40 -4.47
N LYS A 142 -39.09 21.23 -3.99
CA LYS A 142 -40.32 21.58 -4.73
C LYS A 142 -40.03 22.19 -6.11
N THR A 143 -38.88 22.86 -6.25
CA THR A 143 -38.57 23.69 -7.42
C THR A 143 -37.35 23.22 -8.22
N ARG A 144 -36.48 22.38 -7.64
CA ARG A 144 -35.19 22.00 -8.25
C ARG A 144 -34.79 20.57 -7.90
N HIS A 145 -34.03 19.96 -8.79
CA HIS A 145 -33.21 18.77 -8.52
C HIS A 145 -31.75 19.21 -8.45
N LEU A 146 -31.07 18.86 -7.36
CA LEU A 146 -29.68 19.23 -7.11
C LEU A 146 -28.84 17.95 -7.11
N ASP A 147 -27.83 17.91 -7.96
CA ASP A 147 -27.01 16.72 -8.20
C ASP A 147 -26.07 16.41 -7.02
N GLU A 148 -25.62 15.16 -6.96
CA GLU A 148 -24.52 14.74 -6.09
C GLU A 148 -23.25 15.55 -6.39
N GLY A 149 -22.50 15.92 -5.35
CA GLY A 149 -21.32 16.78 -5.42
C GLY A 149 -21.64 18.28 -5.56
N ALA A 150 -22.91 18.69 -5.60
CA ALA A 150 -23.26 20.10 -5.70
C ALA A 150 -22.98 20.85 -4.38
N VAL A 151 -22.28 21.98 -4.47
CA VAL A 151 -22.08 22.94 -3.37
C VAL A 151 -23.12 24.03 -3.48
N LEU A 152 -24.02 24.14 -2.49
CA LEU A 152 -25.05 25.19 -2.46
C LEU A 152 -24.54 26.42 -1.73
N ILE A 153 -24.66 27.60 -2.35
CA ILE A 153 -24.21 28.88 -1.79
C ILE A 153 -25.33 29.89 -1.72
N ARG A 154 -25.22 30.87 -0.81
CA ARG A 154 -26.23 31.90 -0.56
C ARG A 154 -25.67 33.33 -0.59
N LYS A 155 -26.05 34.15 -1.58
CA LYS A 155 -25.52 35.52 -1.75
C LYS A 155 -26.19 36.65 -0.94
N GLY A 156 -27.45 36.52 -0.52
CA GLY A 156 -28.20 37.63 0.11
C GLY A 156 -28.97 38.52 -0.88
N GLN A 157 -30.24 38.79 -0.53
CA GLN A 157 -31.36 39.54 -1.15
C GLN A 157 -31.81 39.21 -2.59
N LYS A 158 -33.09 38.79 -2.67
CA LYS A 158 -34.02 38.58 -3.82
C LYS A 158 -33.80 37.33 -4.68
N SER A 159 -34.78 36.41 -4.56
CA SER A 159 -35.29 35.31 -5.42
C SER A 159 -34.36 34.42 -6.25
N ASP A 160 -33.08 34.75 -6.43
CA ASP A 160 -32.04 33.92 -7.05
C ASP A 160 -30.86 33.68 -6.08
N GLU A 161 -31.17 33.66 -4.78
CA GLU A 161 -30.17 33.70 -3.71
C GLU A 161 -29.45 32.39 -3.43
N ILE A 162 -30.12 31.24 -3.62
CA ILE A 162 -29.52 29.92 -3.41
C ILE A 162 -29.25 29.29 -4.77
N ARG A 163 -28.00 28.94 -5.05
CA ARG A 163 -27.60 28.23 -6.27
C ARG A 163 -26.38 27.36 -6.05
N THR A 164 -26.08 26.52 -7.04
CA THR A 164 -24.82 25.78 -7.09
C THR A 164 -23.64 26.74 -7.32
N ALA A 165 -22.57 26.57 -6.55
CA ALA A 165 -21.34 27.33 -6.67
C ALA A 165 -20.59 26.98 -7.97
N LYS A 166 -19.92 27.96 -8.56
CA LYS A 166 -19.00 27.73 -9.69
C LYS A 166 -17.66 27.18 -9.15
N PRO A 167 -16.86 26.45 -9.95
CA PRO A 167 -15.55 25.94 -9.51
C PRO A 167 -14.61 27.01 -8.92
N SER A 168 -14.63 28.23 -9.48
CA SER A 168 -13.86 29.36 -8.93
C SER A 168 -14.33 29.78 -7.54
N GLU A 169 -15.64 29.80 -7.31
CA GLU A 169 -16.23 30.14 -6.01
C GLU A 169 -15.96 29.04 -4.98
N ILE A 170 -15.97 27.77 -5.39
CA ILE A 170 -15.59 26.63 -4.55
C ILE A 170 -14.13 26.77 -4.10
N SER A 171 -13.22 27.08 -5.03
CA SER A 171 -11.80 27.27 -4.72
C SER A 171 -11.57 28.45 -3.75
N GLU A 172 -12.20 29.60 -4.02
CA GLU A 172 -12.10 30.79 -3.18
C GLU A 172 -12.70 30.56 -1.77
N MET A 173 -13.88 29.94 -1.68
CA MET A 173 -14.51 29.61 -0.39
C MET A 173 -13.69 28.56 0.37
N THR A 174 -13.13 27.56 -0.32
CA THR A 174 -12.25 26.56 0.31
C THR A 174 -11.02 27.23 0.91
N ASN A 175 -10.45 28.22 0.22
CA ASN A 175 -9.35 29.02 0.73
C ASN A 175 -9.76 29.92 1.90
N GLU A 176 -10.93 30.57 1.84
CA GLU A 176 -11.45 31.35 2.97
C GLU A 176 -11.70 30.48 4.22
N PHE A 177 -12.28 29.29 4.06
CA PHE A 177 -12.44 28.33 5.15
C PHE A 177 -11.09 27.81 5.65
N LEU A 178 -10.08 27.66 4.80
CA LEU A 178 -8.70 27.33 5.20
C LEU A 178 -8.05 28.46 6.01
N ILE A 179 -8.15 29.71 5.54
CA ILE A 179 -7.65 30.90 6.24
C ILE A 179 -8.36 31.05 7.58
N TYR A 180 -9.68 30.88 7.61
CA TYR A 180 -10.44 30.88 8.85
C TYR A 180 -9.92 29.79 9.78
N ARG A 181 -9.83 28.52 9.35
CA ARG A 181 -9.26 27.41 10.13
C ARG A 181 -7.89 27.70 10.72
N ASN A 182 -7.04 28.41 9.98
CA ASN A 182 -5.69 28.74 10.42
C ASN A 182 -5.58 30.03 11.24
N SER A 183 -6.63 30.85 11.28
CA SER A 183 -6.66 32.12 12.00
C SER A 183 -6.66 31.93 13.51
N GLU A 184 -6.05 32.85 14.26
CA GLU A 184 -6.17 32.86 15.74
C GLU A 184 -7.62 32.99 16.20
N ALA A 185 -8.48 33.64 15.41
CA ALA A 185 -9.91 33.71 15.68
C ALA A 185 -10.55 32.31 15.65
N HIS A 186 -10.18 31.45 14.69
CA HIS A 186 -10.58 30.04 14.72
C HIS A 186 -9.88 29.26 15.81
N LYS A 187 -8.57 29.38 16.04
CA LYS A 187 -7.90 28.67 17.15
C LYS A 187 -8.50 29.02 18.53
N ASN A 188 -9.08 30.21 18.66
CA ASN A 188 -9.86 30.64 19.82
C ASN A 188 -11.35 30.23 19.78
N THR A 189 -11.87 29.78 18.62
CA THR A 189 -13.26 29.29 18.40
C THR A 189 -13.39 27.80 17.99
N SER A 190 -12.29 27.05 17.77
CA SER A 190 -12.23 25.57 17.70
C SER A 190 -12.10 24.93 19.09
N HIS A 191 -11.74 25.72 20.10
CA HIS A 191 -12.49 25.61 21.33
C HIS A 191 -13.83 26.21 21.01
N PRO A 192 -14.96 25.48 21.01
CA PRO A 192 -16.23 26.16 20.95
C PRO A 192 -16.11 27.32 21.95
N LEU A 193 -16.69 28.47 21.64
CA LEU A 193 -17.32 29.19 22.73
C LEU A 193 -18.46 28.28 23.26
N GLU A 194 -18.16 27.07 23.77
CA GLU A 194 -18.15 26.95 25.20
C GLU A 194 -17.69 28.33 25.66
N ILE A 195 -18.64 29.13 26.15
CA ILE A 195 -18.44 29.64 27.51
C ILE A 195 -17.47 28.62 28.09
N VAL A 196 -16.20 28.97 28.28
CA VAL A 196 -15.35 28.12 29.08
C VAL A 196 -16.08 28.25 30.43
N ILE A 197 -17.17 27.48 30.58
CA ILE A 197 -17.44 26.65 31.68
C ILE A 197 -16.13 25.90 31.65
N GLU A 198 -15.12 26.47 32.31
CA GLU A 198 -13.97 25.72 32.72
C GLU A 198 -14.66 24.53 33.35
N LYS A 199 -14.73 23.39 32.62
CA LYS A 199 -15.46 22.20 33.06
C LYS A 199 -15.13 22.10 34.52
N GLU A 200 -16.15 22.23 35.39
CA GLU A 200 -15.91 22.57 36.79
C GLU A 200 -14.97 21.52 37.37
N ARG A 201 -13.67 21.84 37.45
CA ARG A 201 -12.70 20.88 37.94
C ARG A 201 -13.03 20.67 39.41
N THR A 202 -13.07 19.41 39.79
CA THR A 202 -13.48 19.00 41.13
C THR A 202 -12.50 17.97 41.66
N ILE A 203 -12.49 17.80 42.98
CA ILE A 203 -11.78 16.70 43.65
C ILE A 203 -12.76 15.67 44.21
N GLU A 204 -14.03 15.74 43.82
CA GLU A 204 -15.11 14.91 44.37
C GLU A 204 -14.80 13.42 44.31
N LYS A 205 -14.39 12.90 43.14
CA LYS A 205 -13.98 11.49 43.00
C LYS A 205 -12.74 11.16 43.83
N THR A 206 -11.78 12.07 43.93
CA THR A 206 -10.57 11.87 44.75
C THR A 206 -10.93 11.73 46.23
N VAL A 207 -11.84 12.56 46.73
CA VAL A 207 -12.30 12.50 48.13
C VAL A 207 -13.20 11.28 48.35
N GLN A 208 -14.06 10.93 47.39
CA GLN A 208 -14.89 9.72 47.44
C GLN A 208 -14.03 8.46 47.55
N LEU A 209 -13.05 8.29 46.66
CA LEU A 209 -12.14 7.14 46.69
C LEU A 209 -11.27 7.12 47.95
N TYR A 210 -10.91 8.29 48.50
CA TYR A 210 -10.26 8.37 49.80
C TYR A 210 -11.17 7.85 50.93
N MET A 211 -12.47 8.18 50.92
CA MET A 211 -13.44 7.64 51.88
C MET A 211 -13.65 6.14 51.69
N ASP A 212 -13.75 5.67 50.45
CA ASP A 212 -13.95 4.24 50.16
C ASP A 212 -12.76 3.40 50.66
N LYS A 213 -11.53 3.92 50.53
CA LYS A 213 -10.31 3.31 51.10
C LYS A 213 -10.21 3.45 52.62
N ASN A 214 -10.89 4.44 53.22
CA ASN A 214 -10.89 4.72 54.65
C ASN A 214 -12.33 4.75 55.20
N THR A 215 -12.97 3.59 55.23
CA THR A 215 -14.41 3.42 55.53
C THR A 215 -14.89 3.94 56.89
N SER A 216 -13.98 4.33 57.79
CA SER A 216 -14.32 5.00 59.05
C SER A 216 -14.75 6.45 58.86
N PHE A 217 -14.43 7.08 57.72
CA PHE A 217 -14.80 8.44 57.41
C PHE A 217 -16.12 8.54 56.66
N SER A 218 -16.96 9.49 57.07
CA SER A 218 -18.13 9.93 56.31
C SER A 218 -18.11 11.45 56.12
N LEU A 219 -18.75 11.92 55.06
CA LEU A 219 -18.89 13.35 54.79
C LEU A 219 -19.73 14.04 55.88
N ALA A 220 -19.23 15.15 56.42
CA ALA A 220 -19.93 15.93 57.45
C ALA A 220 -21.16 16.66 56.87
N ASP A 221 -22.18 16.85 57.71
CA ASP A 221 -23.39 17.59 57.34
C ASP A 221 -23.05 18.97 56.76
N LYS A 222 -23.69 19.32 55.62
CA LYS A 222 -23.52 20.56 54.85
C LYS A 222 -22.19 20.70 54.09
N TYR A 223 -21.40 19.63 53.98
CA TYR A 223 -20.24 19.55 53.08
C TYR A 223 -20.57 18.62 51.89
N PRO A 224 -19.90 18.75 50.73
CA PRO A 224 -18.88 19.77 50.42
C PRO A 224 -19.47 21.16 50.24
N ILE A 225 -18.63 22.16 50.47
CA ILE A 225 -18.93 23.57 50.17
C ILE A 225 -18.11 23.95 48.95
N LYS A 226 -18.79 24.19 47.83
CA LYS A 226 -18.19 24.59 46.56
C LYS A 226 -18.48 26.07 46.30
N GLU A 227 -17.46 26.86 45.97
CA GLU A 227 -17.60 28.26 45.56
C GLU A 227 -16.98 28.45 44.17
N ARG A 228 -17.69 29.18 43.30
CA ARG A 228 -17.31 29.42 41.89
C ARG A 228 -17.47 30.90 41.52
N ASN A 229 -16.76 31.79 42.20
CA ASN A 229 -16.74 33.20 41.84
C ASN A 229 -15.55 33.50 40.90
N TRP A 230 -15.77 33.26 39.61
CA TRP A 230 -14.81 33.50 38.54
C TRP A 230 -14.38 34.97 38.43
N LYS A 231 -15.32 35.90 38.67
CA LYS A 231 -15.09 37.35 38.53
C LYS A 231 -14.06 37.87 39.53
N ASP A 232 -14.11 37.40 40.77
CA ASP A 232 -13.19 37.81 41.83
C ASP A 232 -11.99 36.87 42.00
N GLY A 233 -11.97 35.78 41.24
CA GLY A 233 -10.97 34.72 41.33
C GLY A 233 -11.06 33.91 42.63
N ILE A 234 -12.25 33.70 43.17
CA ILE A 234 -12.49 32.91 44.39
C ILE A 234 -13.18 31.61 43.99
N ILE A 235 -12.39 30.55 43.80
CA ILE A 235 -12.85 29.28 43.23
C ILE A 235 -12.22 28.16 44.06
N TYR A 236 -13.03 27.44 44.84
CA TYR A 236 -12.56 26.40 45.74
C TYR A 236 -13.62 25.35 46.06
N GLU A 237 -13.18 24.24 46.62
CA GLU A 237 -14.05 23.26 47.29
C GLU A 237 -13.48 22.92 48.66
N VAL A 238 -14.34 22.85 49.67
CA VAL A 238 -13.98 22.35 50.99
C VAL A 238 -14.79 21.10 51.29
N TYR A 239 -14.11 20.02 51.64
CA TYR A 239 -14.72 18.79 52.14
C TYR A 239 -14.29 18.61 53.60
N LYS A 240 -15.23 18.18 54.44
CA LYS A 240 -14.97 17.82 55.83
C LYS A 240 -15.46 16.39 56.03
N LEU A 241 -14.54 15.52 56.42
CA LEU A 241 -14.79 14.13 56.74
C LEU A 241 -14.69 13.93 58.25
N ILE A 242 -15.64 13.21 58.81
CA ILE A 242 -15.73 12.89 60.23
C ILE A 242 -15.69 11.38 60.43
N ASP A 243 -14.92 10.94 61.42
CA ASP A 243 -14.88 9.57 61.93
C ASP A 243 -15.68 9.52 63.24
N GLY A 244 -16.48 8.46 63.41
CA GLY A 244 -17.41 8.26 64.53
C GLY A 244 -16.77 8.30 65.93
N PHE A 245 -15.43 8.28 66.02
CA PHE A 245 -14.69 8.30 67.29
C PHE A 245 -13.96 9.62 67.61
N SER A 246 -14.05 10.67 66.76
CA SER A 246 -13.48 12.06 66.88
C SER A 246 -12.40 12.47 65.87
N GLY A 247 -12.12 11.67 64.84
CA GLY A 247 -11.19 12.06 63.77
C GLY A 247 -11.84 13.03 62.78
N ILE A 248 -11.20 14.17 62.51
CA ILE A 248 -11.63 15.12 61.47
C ILE A 248 -10.54 15.22 60.40
N ARG A 249 -10.93 15.10 59.13
CA ARG A 249 -10.07 15.30 57.96
C ARG A 249 -10.71 16.33 57.04
N GLU A 250 -9.95 17.36 56.68
CA GLU A 250 -10.45 18.48 55.87
C GLU A 250 -9.64 18.58 54.58
N PHE A 251 -10.33 18.60 53.44
CA PHE A 251 -9.72 18.82 52.13
C PHE A 251 -10.09 20.20 51.61
N ILE A 252 -9.12 20.91 51.05
CA ILE A 252 -9.29 22.21 50.42
C ILE A 252 -8.75 22.09 49.00
N TYR A 253 -9.63 22.10 48.01
CA TYR A 253 -9.24 22.25 46.61
C TYR A 253 -9.21 23.71 46.23
N ILE A 254 -8.15 24.12 45.53
CA ILE A 254 -8.00 25.47 44.99
C ILE A 254 -7.78 25.36 43.48
N HIS A 255 -8.72 25.94 42.72
CA HIS A 255 -8.64 25.95 41.27
C HIS A 255 -7.40 26.69 40.76
N SER A 256 -6.83 26.27 39.63
CA SER A 256 -5.67 26.93 39.02
C SER A 256 -5.88 28.43 38.74
N SER A 257 -7.10 28.80 38.33
CA SER A 257 -7.56 30.18 38.09
C SER A 257 -7.83 31.00 39.37
N ALA A 258 -7.76 30.40 40.57
CA ALA A 258 -8.09 31.08 41.81
C ALA A 258 -6.95 31.99 42.33
N ASN A 259 -7.33 33.15 42.85
CA ASN A 259 -6.46 33.98 43.66
C ASN A 259 -6.34 33.36 45.06
N GLN A 260 -5.19 32.73 45.32
CA GLN A 260 -4.93 31.94 46.52
C GLN A 260 -5.14 32.73 47.83
N SER A 261 -4.70 33.99 47.88
CA SER A 261 -4.83 34.83 49.07
C SER A 261 -6.27 35.26 49.35
N LYS A 262 -7.01 35.67 48.31
CA LYS A 262 -8.44 36.03 48.44
C LYS A 262 -9.28 34.81 48.82
N THR A 263 -9.00 33.68 48.18
CA THR A 263 -9.68 32.40 48.44
C THR A 263 -9.48 31.95 49.89
N LEU A 264 -8.24 31.98 50.40
CA LEU A 264 -7.98 31.69 51.81
C LEU A 264 -8.67 32.68 52.76
N GLY A 265 -8.73 33.97 52.38
CA GLY A 265 -9.46 34.99 53.14
C GLY A 265 -10.94 34.66 53.29
N GLU A 266 -11.59 34.22 52.21
CA GLU A 266 -13.01 33.85 52.20
C GLU A 266 -13.27 32.57 53.02
N ILE A 267 -12.43 31.54 52.86
CA ILE A 267 -12.51 30.29 53.63
C ILE A 267 -12.43 30.56 55.15
N LYS A 268 -11.52 31.45 55.57
CA LYS A 268 -11.40 31.90 56.96
C LYS A 268 -12.61 32.70 57.42
N LYS A 269 -13.08 33.65 56.60
CA LYS A 269 -14.24 34.50 56.92
C LYS A 269 -15.51 33.68 57.14
N ARG A 270 -15.71 32.62 56.35
CA ARG A 270 -16.86 31.72 56.46
C ARG A 270 -16.67 30.59 57.49
N ASN A 271 -15.51 30.49 58.15
CA ASN A 271 -15.18 29.42 59.11
C ASN A 271 -15.42 28.00 58.58
N LEU A 272 -14.99 27.73 57.34
CA LEU A 272 -15.26 26.44 56.66
C LEU A 272 -14.34 25.29 57.12
N VAL A 273 -13.32 25.61 57.92
CA VAL A 273 -12.23 24.71 58.29
C VAL A 273 -11.90 24.93 59.76
N GLU A 274 -11.81 23.87 60.56
CA GLU A 274 -11.52 23.95 62.00
C GLU A 274 -10.05 24.24 62.28
N ASN A 275 -9.15 23.58 61.54
CA ASN A 275 -7.73 23.80 61.69
C ASN A 275 -6.97 23.67 60.36
N LEU A 276 -6.62 24.83 59.79
CA LEU A 276 -5.85 24.93 58.55
C LEU A 276 -4.51 24.18 58.58
N SER A 277 -3.86 24.03 59.74
CA SER A 277 -2.56 23.35 59.84
C SER A 277 -2.64 21.84 59.63
N THR A 278 -3.83 21.26 59.77
CA THR A 278 -4.11 19.83 59.59
C THR A 278 -4.90 19.53 58.32
N SER A 279 -5.31 20.55 57.57
CA SER A 279 -6.06 20.40 56.32
C SER A 279 -5.14 20.00 55.17
N ILE A 280 -5.66 19.13 54.29
CA ILE A 280 -5.02 18.70 53.05
C ILE A 280 -5.42 19.69 51.95
N VAL A 281 -4.44 20.34 51.35
CA VAL A 281 -4.65 21.30 50.27
C VAL A 281 -4.27 20.64 48.95
N LEU A 282 -5.25 20.51 48.05
CA LEU A 282 -5.07 19.95 46.71
C LEU A 282 -5.09 21.07 45.67
N VAL A 283 -4.14 21.03 44.75
CA VAL A 283 -4.01 21.99 43.65
C VAL A 283 -3.64 21.28 42.36
N GLU A 284 -3.96 21.90 41.22
CA GLU A 284 -3.52 21.42 39.92
C GLU A 284 -2.00 21.63 39.74
N LYS A 285 -1.33 20.67 39.10
CA LYS A 285 0.11 20.76 38.74
C LYS A 285 0.31 21.83 37.65
N PRO A 286 1.11 22.89 37.89
CA PRO A 286 1.32 23.96 36.92
C PRO A 286 2.38 23.57 35.87
N ASN A 287 2.29 24.13 34.66
CA ASN A 287 3.32 23.98 33.60
C ASN A 287 4.56 24.90 33.82
N ILE A 288 4.93 25.24 35.06
CA ILE A 288 6.00 26.21 35.37
C ILE A 288 7.28 25.46 35.76
N LYS A 289 8.46 25.95 35.33
CA LYS A 289 9.79 25.36 35.60
C LYS A 289 10.15 25.11 37.08
N ASP A 290 9.47 25.74 38.05
CA ASP A 290 9.79 25.61 39.48
C ASP A 290 8.54 25.24 40.30
N ILE A 291 8.09 23.99 40.09
CA ILE A 291 6.94 23.36 40.73
C ILE A 291 7.11 23.34 42.26
N THR A 292 8.33 23.09 42.73
CA THR A 292 8.73 23.05 44.15
C THR A 292 8.50 24.37 44.86
N LYS A 293 8.84 25.51 44.24
CA LYS A 293 8.64 26.84 44.83
C LYS A 293 7.16 27.18 44.99
N ARG A 294 6.29 26.78 44.07
CA ARG A 294 4.83 26.97 44.20
C ARG A 294 4.27 26.20 45.40
N LYS A 295 4.66 24.93 45.55
CA LYS A 295 4.25 24.08 46.68
C LYS A 295 4.69 24.69 48.01
N ASN A 296 5.94 25.14 48.11
CA ASN A 296 6.47 25.82 49.30
C ASN A 296 5.74 27.13 49.64
N ASN A 297 5.33 27.90 48.64
CA ASN A 297 4.54 29.12 48.86
C ASN A 297 3.15 28.81 49.40
N LEU A 298 2.48 27.79 48.86
CA LEU A 298 1.18 27.34 49.34
C LEU A 298 1.27 26.79 50.78
N LYS A 299 2.30 26.01 51.10
CA LYS A 299 2.57 25.53 52.47
C LYS A 299 2.66 26.69 53.46
N LYS A 300 3.42 27.74 53.12
CA LYS A 300 3.53 28.97 53.93
C LYS A 300 2.22 29.74 54.05
N LEU A 301 1.47 29.86 52.95
CA LEU A 301 0.22 30.64 52.88
C LEU A 301 -0.90 29.98 53.71
N PHE A 302 -1.08 28.68 53.55
CA PHE A 302 -2.11 27.89 54.24
C PHE A 302 -1.65 27.40 55.63
N LYS A 303 -0.36 27.52 55.95
CA LYS A 303 0.26 27.08 57.21
C LYS A 303 0.09 25.57 57.48
N THR A 304 0.18 24.77 56.42
CA THR A 304 0.07 23.30 56.45
C THR A 304 1.23 22.68 55.66
N GLU A 305 1.70 21.53 56.11
CA GLU A 305 2.68 20.73 55.35
C GLU A 305 2.00 19.82 54.31
N TYR A 306 0.68 19.62 54.43
CA TYR A 306 -0.12 18.73 53.59
C TYR A 306 -0.63 19.45 52.33
N VAL A 307 0.29 19.93 51.50
CA VAL A 307 -0.05 20.49 50.18
C VAL A 307 0.41 19.49 49.13
N PHE A 308 -0.50 19.06 48.26
CA PHE A 308 -0.22 18.10 47.19
C PHE A 308 -0.77 18.60 45.85
N PHE A 309 -0.13 18.16 44.77
CA PHE A 309 -0.83 18.15 43.50
C PHE A 309 -1.85 17.01 43.46
N ILE A 310 -2.93 17.16 42.70
CA ILE A 310 -4.00 16.14 42.64
C ILE A 310 -3.44 14.78 42.17
N ASP A 311 -2.58 14.78 41.15
CA ASP A 311 -1.90 13.59 40.63
C ASP A 311 -0.99 12.95 41.68
N GLU A 312 -0.17 13.75 42.37
CA GLU A 312 0.69 13.30 43.47
C GLU A 312 -0.10 12.69 44.62
N PHE A 313 -1.21 13.31 45.03
CA PHE A 313 -2.05 12.80 46.10
C PHE A 313 -2.74 11.48 45.70
N GLY A 314 -3.29 11.43 44.49
CA GLY A 314 -3.91 10.23 43.97
C GLY A 314 -2.93 9.06 43.94
N TYR A 315 -1.71 9.30 43.41
CA TYR A 315 -0.65 8.31 43.40
C TYR A 315 -0.33 7.84 44.83
N GLU A 316 0.20 8.71 45.69
CA GLU A 316 0.73 8.31 47.00
C GLU A 316 -0.30 7.68 47.95
N TYR A 317 -1.57 8.11 47.89
CA TYR A 317 -2.57 7.70 48.89
C TYR A 317 -3.66 6.77 48.36
N LEU A 318 -3.97 6.79 47.06
CA LEU A 318 -5.09 6.02 46.52
C LEU A 318 -4.63 4.76 45.77
N TYR A 319 -3.77 4.91 44.75
CA TYR A 319 -3.53 3.85 43.77
C TYR A 319 -2.06 3.49 43.49
N LYS A 320 -1.08 3.99 44.25
CA LYS A 320 0.34 3.62 44.09
C LYS A 320 0.56 2.11 44.14
N ASP A 321 -0.10 1.42 45.05
CA ASP A 321 0.03 -0.03 45.21
C ASP A 321 -0.53 -0.81 44.00
N CYS A 322 -1.35 -0.17 43.17
CA CYS A 322 -1.92 -0.76 41.95
C CYS A 322 -1.01 -0.59 40.72
N ILE A 323 -0.01 0.29 40.79
CA ILE A 323 0.89 0.57 39.67
C ILE A 323 2.12 -0.34 39.78
N LEU A 324 2.25 -1.23 38.81
CA LEU A 324 3.40 -2.12 38.70
C LEU A 324 4.66 -1.36 38.27
N PRO A 325 5.86 -1.78 38.71
CA PRO A 325 7.11 -1.25 38.18
C PRO A 325 7.22 -1.47 36.67
N TYR A 326 7.60 -0.43 35.93
CA TYR A 326 7.87 -0.54 34.51
C TYR A 326 9.31 -1.00 34.25
N GLU A 327 9.46 -2.08 33.48
CA GLU A 327 10.74 -2.51 32.94
C GLU A 327 10.89 -2.02 31.50
N LYS A 328 12.01 -1.34 31.19
CA LYS A 328 12.28 -0.86 29.84
C LYS A 328 12.38 -2.00 28.84
N PHE A 329 11.80 -1.78 27.67
CA PHE A 329 11.92 -2.74 26.57
C PHE A 329 13.35 -2.84 26.03
N ASN A 330 14.14 -1.76 26.11
CA ASN A 330 15.54 -1.70 25.69
C ASN A 330 15.75 -2.29 24.29
N LEU A 331 15.01 -1.76 23.31
CA LEU A 331 15.07 -2.24 21.93
C LEU A 331 16.51 -2.17 21.42
N PRO A 332 17.16 -3.31 21.09
CA PRO A 332 18.57 -3.31 20.69
C PRO A 332 18.80 -2.61 19.35
N ILE A 333 17.74 -2.48 18.54
CA ILE A 333 17.74 -1.87 17.23
C ILE A 333 16.47 -1.03 17.15
N TYR A 334 16.65 0.26 16.88
CA TYR A 334 15.55 1.18 16.70
C TYR A 334 15.90 2.19 15.61
N VAL A 335 15.01 2.29 14.62
CA VAL A 335 15.04 3.31 13.58
C VAL A 335 13.72 4.05 13.65
N ASN A 336 13.80 5.38 13.71
CA ASN A 336 12.63 6.22 13.84
C ASN A 336 11.84 6.21 12.52
N GLY A 337 10.63 5.65 12.56
CA GLY A 337 9.73 5.60 11.42
C GLY A 337 9.30 7.00 10.96
N LEU A 338 8.77 7.07 9.75
CA LEU A 338 8.30 8.31 9.14
C LEU A 338 6.78 8.34 9.05
N TYR A 339 6.21 9.54 9.06
CA TYR A 339 4.82 9.79 8.72
C TYR A 339 4.71 11.07 7.87
N ASP A 340 3.59 11.22 7.17
CA ASP A 340 3.26 12.46 6.47
C ASP A 340 2.15 13.18 7.23
N ASP A 341 2.25 14.51 7.28
CA ASP A 341 1.18 15.42 7.65
C ASP A 341 0.69 16.14 6.38
N VAL A 342 -0.40 16.91 6.47
CA VAL A 342 -1.06 17.58 5.33
C VAL A 342 -0.07 18.46 4.53
N ASP A 343 0.85 19.13 5.23
CA ASP A 343 1.79 20.09 4.64
C ASP A 343 3.25 19.62 4.63
N ASN A 344 3.57 18.51 5.31
CA ASN A 344 4.95 18.08 5.54
C ASN A 344 5.09 16.57 5.31
N PHE A 345 6.14 16.18 4.57
CA PHE A 345 6.44 14.79 4.28
C PHE A 345 7.63 14.28 5.11
N ASP A 346 7.65 12.98 5.36
CA ASP A 346 8.77 12.28 6.00
C ASP A 346 9.16 12.86 7.37
N LEU A 347 8.16 13.16 8.19
CA LEU A 347 8.35 13.62 9.57
C LEU A 347 8.68 12.44 10.51
N PRO A 348 9.52 12.63 11.54
CA PRO A 348 9.86 11.56 12.48
C PRO A 348 8.68 11.22 13.40
N ALA A 349 8.23 9.97 13.38
CA ALA A 349 7.03 9.53 14.08
C ALA A 349 7.12 9.63 15.62
N ILE A 350 8.32 9.42 16.20
CA ILE A 350 8.50 9.57 17.65
C ILE A 350 8.15 10.98 18.14
N LYS A 351 8.42 11.99 17.31
CA LYS A 351 8.21 13.39 17.67
C LYS A 351 6.72 13.71 17.78
N ALA A 352 5.89 13.11 16.92
CA ALA A 352 4.45 13.25 17.00
C ALA A 352 3.89 12.70 18.33
N LEU A 353 4.45 11.60 18.84
CA LEU A 353 4.05 11.04 20.14
C LEU A 353 4.53 11.90 21.31
N GLU A 354 5.74 12.47 21.24
CA GLU A 354 6.24 13.42 22.24
C GLU A 354 5.38 14.70 22.26
N ASP A 355 5.09 15.28 21.09
CA ASP A 355 4.25 16.47 20.94
C ASP A 355 2.81 16.21 21.43
N TRP A 356 2.26 15.02 21.15
CA TRP A 356 0.97 14.59 21.70
C TRP A 356 1.02 14.41 23.22
N TYR A 357 2.07 13.79 23.77
CA TYR A 357 2.18 13.58 25.20
C TYR A 357 2.19 14.91 25.97
N ASP A 358 2.87 15.92 25.42
CA ASP A 358 2.96 17.26 26.01
C ASP A 358 1.67 18.11 25.82
N SER A 359 0.75 17.68 24.95
CA SER A 359 -0.50 18.40 24.68
C SER A 359 -1.55 18.26 25.79
N LYS A 360 -2.46 19.23 25.90
CA LYS A 360 -3.61 19.16 26.84
C LYS A 360 -4.89 18.74 26.12
N ASN A 361 -5.78 18.05 26.84
CA ASN A 361 -7.11 17.67 26.35
C ASN A 361 -7.09 16.79 25.08
N GLN A 362 -6.04 15.99 24.88
CA GLN A 362 -5.97 14.99 23.81
C GLN A 362 -5.84 13.60 24.45
N PRO A 363 -6.96 13.00 24.88
CA PRO A 363 -6.96 11.78 25.68
C PRO A 363 -6.55 10.54 24.89
N LEU A 364 -6.78 10.54 23.57
CA LEU A 364 -6.55 9.40 22.70
C LEU A 364 -5.69 9.80 21.50
N PHE A 365 -4.70 8.96 21.17
CA PHE A 365 -3.89 9.09 19.96
C PHE A 365 -3.73 7.74 19.29
N VAL A 366 -3.77 7.72 17.95
CA VAL A 366 -3.67 6.47 17.19
C VAL A 366 -2.46 6.44 16.30
N VAL A 367 -1.69 5.36 16.41
CA VAL A 367 -0.64 5.01 15.46
C VAL A 367 -1.18 3.92 14.55
N SER A 368 -1.45 4.30 13.30
CA SER A 368 -1.93 3.39 12.27
C SER A 368 -0.83 3.06 11.26
N GLY A 369 -1.08 2.05 10.41
CA GLY A 369 -0.16 1.63 9.36
C GLY A 369 -0.25 0.13 9.09
N HIS A 370 0.29 -0.34 7.98
CA HIS A 370 0.14 -1.74 7.59
C HIS A 370 0.91 -2.72 8.51
N GLY A 371 0.69 -4.02 8.30
CA GLY A 371 1.37 -5.07 9.06
C GLY A 371 2.89 -5.01 8.89
N GLY A 372 3.65 -5.07 9.99
CA GLY A 372 5.13 -5.12 9.96
C GLY A 372 5.84 -3.77 9.79
N ILE A 373 5.10 -2.66 9.86
CA ILE A 373 5.65 -1.31 9.65
C ILE A 373 6.36 -0.68 10.85
N GLY A 374 6.28 -1.32 12.04
CA GLY A 374 6.98 -0.85 13.25
C GLY A 374 6.13 -0.09 14.27
N LYS A 375 4.78 -0.19 14.24
CA LYS A 375 3.88 0.46 15.22
C LYS A 375 4.20 0.10 16.67
N THR A 376 4.22 -1.19 16.99
CA THR A 376 4.59 -1.70 18.32
C THR A 376 5.98 -1.23 18.74
N THR A 377 6.94 -1.26 17.80
CA THR A 377 8.32 -0.81 18.04
C THR A 377 8.38 0.68 18.39
N LEU A 378 7.61 1.51 17.69
CA LEU A 378 7.47 2.94 17.98
C LEU A 378 6.86 3.17 19.37
N ALA A 379 5.78 2.46 19.70
CA ALA A 379 5.10 2.59 21.00
C ALA A 379 6.03 2.19 22.16
N LYS A 380 6.75 1.06 22.03
CA LYS A 380 7.73 0.61 23.03
C LYS A 380 8.88 1.61 23.23
N GLN A 381 9.43 2.14 22.13
CA GLN A 381 10.46 3.17 22.22
C GLN A 381 9.95 4.46 22.90
N PHE A 382 8.73 4.87 22.58
CA PHE A 382 8.09 6.02 23.20
C PHE A 382 7.91 5.84 24.72
N LEU A 383 7.49 4.66 25.16
CA LEU A 383 7.36 4.35 26.59
C LEU A 383 8.70 4.41 27.33
N ASP A 384 9.78 3.87 26.75
CA ASP A 384 11.12 3.98 27.33
C ASP A 384 11.58 5.45 27.46
N ILE A 385 11.22 6.31 26.49
CA ILE A 385 11.49 7.75 26.54
C ILE A 385 10.67 8.44 27.65
N VAL A 386 9.39 8.11 27.80
CA VAL A 386 8.56 8.65 28.89
C VAL A 386 9.11 8.24 30.24
N TYR A 387 9.54 6.97 30.37
CA TYR A 387 10.17 6.47 31.59
C TYR A 387 11.44 7.24 31.97
N ASP A 388 12.26 7.62 30.99
CA ASP A 388 13.47 8.41 31.24
C ASP A 388 13.23 9.88 31.57
N ARG A 389 12.07 10.42 31.17
CA ARG A 389 11.72 11.85 31.37
C ARG A 389 11.09 12.12 32.73
N GLU A 390 10.34 11.17 33.28
CA GLU A 390 9.56 11.33 34.51
C GLU A 390 10.15 10.51 35.68
N GLU A 391 10.07 11.02 36.90
CA GLU A 391 10.67 10.36 38.08
C GLU A 391 9.88 9.09 38.49
N HIS A 392 8.55 9.13 38.35
CA HIS A 392 7.63 8.03 38.67
C HIS A 392 6.49 7.92 37.64
N PRO A 393 6.76 7.53 36.39
CA PRO A 393 5.71 7.39 35.39
C PRO A 393 4.94 6.09 35.62
N GLY A 394 3.63 6.18 35.86
CA GLY A 394 2.77 5.03 35.72
C GLY A 394 2.63 4.70 34.24
N ILE A 395 3.06 3.51 33.83
CA ILE A 395 2.94 3.03 32.44
C ILE A 395 2.25 1.67 32.48
N LEU A 396 1.17 1.53 31.70
CA LEU A 396 0.49 0.26 31.49
C LEU A 396 0.49 -0.06 29.98
N PHE A 397 1.26 -1.07 29.60
CA PHE A 397 1.30 -1.59 28.23
C PHE A 397 0.50 -2.88 28.16
N ILE A 398 -0.52 -2.92 27.31
CA ILE A 398 -1.37 -4.09 27.09
C ILE A 398 -1.17 -4.58 25.66
N ASP A 399 -0.59 -5.76 25.49
CA ASP A 399 -0.56 -6.45 24.19
C ASP A 399 -1.89 -7.19 24.00
N SER A 400 -2.67 -6.75 23.01
CA SER A 400 -3.96 -7.37 22.70
C SER A 400 -3.86 -8.87 22.44
N LYS A 401 -2.71 -9.36 21.97
CA LYS A 401 -2.48 -10.78 21.70
C LYS A 401 -2.52 -11.63 22.96
N GLU A 402 -2.04 -11.09 24.08
CA GLU A 402 -1.93 -11.83 25.35
C GLU A 402 -3.30 -12.03 25.99
N ILE A 403 -4.19 -11.06 25.84
CA ILE A 403 -5.50 -11.03 26.52
C ILE A 403 -6.67 -11.50 25.66
N ILE A 404 -6.45 -11.73 24.36
CA ILE A 404 -7.54 -12.00 23.40
C ILE A 404 -8.41 -13.22 23.77
N HIS A 405 -7.80 -14.24 24.36
CA HIS A 405 -8.51 -15.45 24.76
C HIS A 405 -9.45 -15.20 25.95
N GLU A 406 -9.00 -14.45 26.96
CA GLU A 406 -9.85 -14.08 28.10
C GLU A 406 -10.94 -13.08 27.68
N LEU A 407 -10.62 -12.09 26.83
CA LEU A 407 -11.63 -11.22 26.24
C LEU A 407 -12.72 -12.01 25.49
N SER A 408 -12.34 -13.04 24.72
CA SER A 408 -13.31 -13.89 24.02
C SER A 408 -14.19 -14.68 24.98
N ARG A 409 -13.65 -15.09 26.12
CA ARG A 409 -14.34 -15.89 27.15
C ARG A 409 -15.32 -15.05 27.96
N ASN A 410 -14.93 -13.84 28.36
CA ASN A 410 -15.68 -12.99 29.28
C ASN A 410 -16.79 -12.19 28.58
N TYR A 411 -16.64 -11.94 27.28
CA TYR A 411 -17.54 -11.08 26.52
C TYR A 411 -18.32 -11.84 25.43
N SER A 412 -19.54 -11.35 25.17
CA SER A 412 -20.51 -11.95 24.26
C SER A 412 -21.12 -10.89 23.34
N ARG A 413 -22.06 -11.29 22.47
CA ARG A 413 -22.79 -10.33 21.62
C ARG A 413 -23.70 -9.39 22.42
N GLU A 414 -24.15 -9.83 23.59
CA GLU A 414 -25.05 -9.06 24.47
C GLU A 414 -24.27 -8.26 25.52
N ASN A 415 -23.12 -8.79 25.97
CA ASN A 415 -22.18 -8.11 26.86
C ASN A 415 -20.88 -7.82 26.10
N LYS A 416 -20.85 -6.68 25.40
CA LYS A 416 -19.73 -6.31 24.53
C LYS A 416 -18.61 -5.61 25.29
N ILE A 417 -17.39 -5.80 24.81
CA ILE A 417 -16.22 -5.00 25.20
C ILE A 417 -16.50 -3.56 24.78
N SER A 418 -16.42 -2.62 25.71
CA SER A 418 -16.77 -1.23 25.45
C SER A 418 -16.09 -0.21 26.37
N ASP A 419 -15.10 -0.64 27.15
CA ASP A 419 -14.41 0.20 28.13
C ASP A 419 -12.93 -0.19 28.24
N VAL A 420 -12.06 0.76 28.61
CA VAL A 420 -10.62 0.49 28.86
C VAL A 420 -10.42 -0.49 30.01
N PHE A 421 -11.30 -0.49 31.01
CA PHE A 421 -11.25 -1.42 32.13
C PHE A 421 -11.41 -2.88 31.68
N ASP A 422 -12.17 -3.15 30.61
CA ASP A 422 -12.36 -4.49 30.07
C ASP A 422 -11.03 -5.13 29.63
N PHE A 423 -10.12 -4.31 29.07
CA PHE A 423 -8.78 -4.75 28.64
C PHE A 423 -7.86 -4.97 29.84
N TYR A 424 -7.93 -4.09 30.84
CA TYR A 424 -7.15 -4.22 32.06
C TYR A 424 -7.56 -5.48 32.86
N ASP A 425 -8.86 -5.71 33.03
CA ASP A 425 -9.38 -6.87 33.78
C ASP A 425 -8.95 -8.19 33.13
N ALA A 426 -9.05 -8.28 31.80
CA ALA A 426 -8.54 -9.43 31.04
C ALA A 426 -7.04 -9.66 31.22
N LEU A 427 -6.22 -8.60 31.28
CA LEU A 427 -4.78 -8.74 31.56
C LEU A 427 -4.52 -9.31 32.96
N MET A 428 -5.23 -8.80 33.97
CA MET A 428 -5.07 -9.25 35.37
C MET A 428 -5.53 -10.70 35.59
N GLU A 429 -6.47 -11.19 34.79
CA GLU A 429 -6.85 -12.61 34.78
C GLU A 429 -5.76 -13.50 34.19
N VAL A 430 -5.09 -13.06 33.11
CA VAL A 430 -3.96 -13.78 32.51
C VAL A 430 -2.79 -13.90 33.50
N ASP A 431 -2.43 -12.79 34.14
CA ASP A 431 -1.26 -12.72 35.02
C ASP A 431 -1.44 -13.49 36.35
N ASN A 432 -2.68 -13.80 36.75
CA ASN A 432 -3.02 -14.46 38.02
C ASN A 432 -2.32 -13.81 39.25
N SER A 433 -2.07 -12.50 39.21
CA SER A 433 -1.35 -11.79 40.29
C SER A 433 -2.23 -11.60 41.54
N GLU A 434 -1.68 -11.87 42.73
CA GLU A 434 -2.29 -11.59 44.03
C GLU A 434 -2.06 -10.14 44.49
N GLU A 435 -1.42 -9.30 43.69
CA GLU A 435 -1.15 -7.89 44.02
C GLU A 435 -2.42 -7.04 44.01
N SER A 436 -2.33 -5.84 44.60
CA SER A 436 -3.42 -4.86 44.59
C SER A 436 -3.79 -4.47 43.17
N ARG A 437 -5.04 -4.72 42.79
CA ARG A 437 -5.58 -4.41 41.45
C ARG A 437 -6.34 -3.09 41.48
N PHE A 438 -6.27 -2.36 40.38
CA PHE A 438 -7.25 -1.30 40.12
C PHE A 438 -8.66 -1.90 40.07
N ASP A 439 -9.59 -1.26 40.79
CA ASP A 439 -10.99 -1.31 40.39
C ASP A 439 -11.25 -0.30 39.27
N LYS A 440 -12.46 -0.31 38.71
CA LYS A 440 -12.83 0.56 37.59
C LYS A 440 -12.67 2.05 37.92
N GLU A 441 -12.99 2.48 39.13
CA GLU A 441 -12.95 3.89 39.51
C GLU A 441 -11.53 4.37 39.84
N LEU A 442 -10.69 3.51 40.44
CA LEU A 442 -9.27 3.76 40.64
C LEU A 442 -8.53 3.85 39.30
N LEU A 443 -8.82 2.95 38.35
CA LEU A 443 -8.22 2.99 37.02
C LEU A 443 -8.57 4.32 36.31
N LYS A 444 -9.86 4.67 36.28
CA LYS A 444 -10.33 5.95 35.73
C LYS A 444 -9.63 7.15 36.36
N LEU A 445 -9.57 7.20 37.69
CA LEU A 445 -8.94 8.31 38.40
C LEU A 445 -7.43 8.39 38.10
N SER A 446 -6.73 7.26 38.01
CA SER A 446 -5.30 7.24 37.71
C SER A 446 -4.98 7.78 36.31
N ILE A 447 -5.82 7.44 35.33
CA ILE A 447 -5.71 7.89 33.93
C ILE A 447 -6.09 9.37 33.81
N ASP A 448 -7.23 9.80 34.40
CA ASP A 448 -7.68 11.20 34.31
C ASP A 448 -6.63 12.16 34.91
N ASN A 449 -6.07 11.79 36.06
CA ASN A 449 -5.01 12.55 36.73
C ASN A 449 -3.72 12.67 35.91
N GLY A 450 -3.54 11.85 34.88
CA GLY A 450 -2.29 11.74 34.12
C GLY A 450 -1.17 11.03 34.88
N SER A 451 -1.52 10.27 35.92
CA SER A 451 -0.56 9.45 36.69
C SER A 451 -0.26 8.12 35.99
N LEU A 452 -1.15 7.68 35.09
CA LEU A 452 -1.03 6.45 34.31
C LEU A 452 -1.18 6.73 32.82
N LEU A 453 -0.11 6.45 32.05
CA LEU A 453 -0.13 6.37 30.60
C LEU A 453 -0.50 4.94 30.19
N LEU A 454 -1.53 4.78 29.37
CA LEU A 454 -2.01 3.47 28.93
C LEU A 454 -1.78 3.28 27.43
N VAL A 455 -1.24 2.12 27.04
CA VAL A 455 -1.02 1.74 25.65
C VAL A 455 -1.75 0.44 25.35
N LEU A 456 -2.64 0.47 24.37
CA LEU A 456 -3.27 -0.72 23.80
C LEU A 456 -2.60 -1.04 22.46
N ASP A 457 -1.70 -2.02 22.46
CA ASP A 457 -1.01 -2.46 21.26
C ASP A 457 -1.83 -3.52 20.52
N GLY A 458 -2.00 -3.35 19.20
CA GLY A 458 -2.60 -4.35 18.33
C GLY A 458 -4.11 -4.48 18.47
N ILE A 459 -4.85 -3.38 18.66
CA ILE A 459 -6.32 -3.42 18.80
C ILE A 459 -7.00 -4.03 17.56
N ASP A 460 -6.32 -4.01 16.40
CA ASP A 460 -6.75 -4.71 15.19
C ASP A 460 -6.95 -6.21 15.41
N GLU A 461 -6.16 -6.85 16.28
CA GLU A 461 -6.29 -8.27 16.58
C GLU A 461 -7.60 -8.56 17.33
N VAL A 462 -8.05 -7.63 18.18
CA VAL A 462 -9.36 -7.69 18.87
C VAL A 462 -10.51 -7.47 17.90
N ILE A 463 -10.41 -6.44 17.05
CA ILE A 463 -11.41 -6.16 16.00
C ILE A 463 -11.57 -7.37 15.08
N ALA A 464 -10.46 -7.93 14.59
CA ALA A 464 -10.46 -9.05 13.64
C ALA A 464 -10.97 -10.36 14.24
N LYS A 465 -10.58 -10.70 15.48
CA LYS A 465 -10.93 -11.98 16.10
C LYS A 465 -12.29 -11.96 16.80
N LEU A 466 -12.66 -10.86 17.44
CA LEU A 466 -13.86 -10.80 18.28
C LEU A 466 -15.06 -10.15 17.57
N GLY A 467 -14.83 -9.36 16.51
CA GLY A 467 -15.86 -8.79 15.65
C GLY A 467 -16.98 -8.13 16.46
N ASP A 468 -18.21 -8.63 16.30
CA ASP A 468 -19.42 -8.10 16.96
C ASP A 468 -19.36 -8.01 18.49
N LYS A 469 -18.44 -8.74 19.16
CA LYS A 469 -18.25 -8.69 20.62
C LYS A 469 -17.53 -7.41 21.07
N PHE A 470 -16.89 -6.66 20.17
CA PHE A 470 -16.22 -5.41 20.48
C PHE A 470 -16.97 -4.21 19.92
N ASP A 471 -17.41 -3.31 20.79
CA ASP A 471 -18.08 -2.06 20.42
C ASP A 471 -17.07 -0.90 20.42
N VAL A 472 -16.42 -0.70 19.27
CA VAL A 472 -15.35 0.29 19.10
C VAL A 472 -15.84 1.72 19.32
N GLU A 473 -17.05 2.05 18.86
CA GLU A 473 -17.62 3.40 18.99
C GLU A 473 -17.88 3.73 20.46
N LYS A 474 -18.51 2.80 21.19
CA LYS A 474 -18.75 2.96 22.63
C LYS A 474 -17.46 2.97 23.43
N PHE A 475 -16.49 2.12 23.06
CA PHE A 475 -15.15 2.11 23.65
C PHE A 475 -14.45 3.47 23.51
N ILE A 476 -14.39 4.04 22.31
CA ILE A 476 -13.79 5.35 22.08
C ILE A 476 -14.56 6.43 22.86
N THR A 477 -15.89 6.42 22.80
CA THR A 477 -16.72 7.39 23.53
C THR A 477 -16.46 7.34 25.04
N SER A 478 -16.29 6.14 25.62
CA SER A 478 -15.98 5.96 27.05
C SER A 478 -14.68 6.67 27.46
N ILE A 479 -13.66 6.69 26.59
CA ILE A 479 -12.38 7.37 26.85
C ILE A 479 -12.59 8.88 27.05
N PHE A 480 -13.40 9.50 26.19
CA PHE A 480 -13.66 10.94 26.28
C PHE A 480 -14.60 11.29 27.45
N ASP A 481 -15.63 10.47 27.67
CA ASP A 481 -16.70 10.78 28.62
C ASP A 481 -16.36 10.36 30.06
N GLU A 482 -15.70 9.21 30.25
CA GLU A 482 -15.44 8.64 31.58
C GLU A 482 -14.00 8.87 32.05
N TYR A 483 -13.01 8.80 31.16
CA TYR A 483 -11.60 8.88 31.51
C TYR A 483 -11.04 10.31 31.43
N SER A 484 -11.55 11.17 30.55
CA SER A 484 -11.05 12.55 30.36
C SER A 484 -11.97 13.64 30.95
N SER A 485 -12.75 13.30 31.98
CA SER A 485 -13.86 14.14 32.45
C SER A 485 -13.47 15.32 33.35
N GLU A 486 -12.42 15.23 34.19
CA GLU A 486 -12.15 16.22 35.25
C GLU A 486 -10.83 16.96 35.03
N GLN A 487 -9.71 16.24 34.88
CA GLN A 487 -8.36 16.83 34.90
C GLN A 487 -7.79 17.09 33.50
N HIS A 488 -8.34 16.42 32.48
CA HIS A 488 -7.93 16.51 31.07
C HIS A 488 -6.44 16.22 30.81
N LYS A 489 -5.83 15.38 31.65
CA LYS A 489 -4.46 14.89 31.48
C LYS A 489 -4.38 13.46 30.98
N THR A 490 -5.53 12.84 30.68
CA THR A 490 -5.61 11.49 30.11
C THR A 490 -4.67 11.32 28.92
N LYS A 491 -3.95 10.19 28.88
CA LYS A 491 -3.12 9.75 27.75
C LYS A 491 -3.32 8.26 27.51
N ILE A 492 -4.00 7.94 26.42
CA ILE A 492 -4.20 6.59 25.91
C ILE A 492 -3.65 6.53 24.48
N LEU A 493 -2.73 5.62 24.23
CA LEU A 493 -2.16 5.35 22.91
C LEU A 493 -2.74 4.03 22.38
N ILE A 494 -3.20 4.04 21.14
CA ILE A 494 -3.66 2.83 20.45
C ILE A 494 -2.79 2.58 19.22
N THR A 495 -2.38 1.34 19.02
CA THR A 495 -1.82 0.91 17.73
C THR A 495 -2.82 0.03 16.98
N CYS A 496 -2.97 0.28 15.68
CA CYS A 496 -3.94 -0.44 14.85
C CYS A 496 -3.43 -0.59 13.40
N ARG A 497 -3.87 -1.63 12.67
CA ARG A 497 -3.67 -1.67 11.21
C ARG A 497 -4.55 -0.63 10.52
N ASP A 498 -3.98 0.05 9.53
CA ASP A 498 -4.61 1.11 8.75
C ASP A 498 -5.98 0.74 8.17
N HIS A 499 -6.16 -0.46 7.62
CA HIS A 499 -7.44 -0.86 7.03
C HIS A 499 -8.58 -0.97 8.05
N PHE A 500 -8.35 -1.55 9.24
CA PHE A 500 -9.34 -1.58 10.32
C PHE A 500 -9.62 -0.18 10.83
N TRP A 501 -8.57 0.62 11.00
CA TRP A 501 -8.70 1.95 11.55
C TRP A 501 -9.40 2.93 10.60
N LYS A 502 -9.16 2.86 9.29
CA LYS A 502 -9.83 3.73 8.28
C LYS A 502 -11.35 3.60 8.31
N GLU A 503 -11.91 2.44 8.67
CA GLU A 503 -13.36 2.29 8.82
C GLU A 503 -13.87 3.03 10.06
N VAL A 504 -13.16 2.90 11.18
CA VAL A 504 -13.48 3.58 12.45
C VAL A 504 -13.25 5.10 12.36
N GLY A 505 -12.16 5.53 11.74
CA GLY A 505 -11.77 6.93 11.57
C GLY A 505 -12.71 7.72 10.63
N LYS A 506 -13.51 7.04 9.80
CA LYS A 506 -14.59 7.70 9.03
C LYS A 506 -15.74 8.18 9.93
N SER A 507 -15.98 7.49 11.04
CA SER A 507 -17.02 7.84 12.02
C SER A 507 -16.54 8.80 13.10
N ILE A 508 -15.26 8.73 13.48
CA ILE A 508 -14.70 9.48 14.62
C ILE A 508 -13.38 10.12 14.21
N LEU A 509 -13.34 11.47 14.18
CA LEU A 509 -12.11 12.23 13.92
C LEU A 509 -11.22 12.22 15.17
N LEU A 510 -10.12 11.49 15.10
CA LEU A 510 -9.13 11.36 16.19
C LEU A 510 -7.74 11.82 15.74
N PRO A 511 -6.90 12.34 16.65
CA PRO A 511 -5.49 12.53 16.37
C PRO A 511 -4.83 11.20 16.00
N GLU A 512 -4.24 11.14 14.81
CA GLU A 512 -3.60 9.93 14.30
C GLU A 512 -2.35 10.25 13.46
N ILE A 513 -1.44 9.29 13.39
CA ILE A 513 -0.40 9.23 12.36
C ILE A 513 -0.48 7.89 11.64
N THR A 514 -0.19 7.90 10.34
CA THR A 514 -0.01 6.67 9.56
C THR A 514 1.48 6.46 9.30
N LEU A 515 2.05 5.40 9.85
CA LEU A 515 3.46 5.05 9.64
C LEU A 515 3.73 4.62 8.20
N LYS A 516 4.82 5.14 7.63
CA LYS A 516 5.34 4.84 6.30
C LYS A 516 6.39 3.73 6.35
N ALA A 517 6.56 3.08 5.20
CA ALA A 517 7.71 2.21 4.95
C ALA A 517 9.02 2.99 5.01
N PHE A 518 10.10 2.30 5.32
CA PHE A 518 11.42 2.90 5.33
C PHE A 518 11.82 3.31 3.92
N ASN A 519 12.46 4.46 3.80
CA ASN A 519 13.23 4.79 2.60
C ASN A 519 14.58 4.06 2.66
N LYS A 520 15.38 4.20 1.58
CA LYS A 520 16.70 3.55 1.48
C LYS A 520 17.62 3.91 2.66
N THR A 521 17.63 5.17 3.07
CA THR A 521 18.47 5.65 4.18
C THR A 521 18.11 4.98 5.50
N LEU A 522 16.82 4.87 5.83
CA LEU A 522 16.36 4.20 7.05
C LEU A 522 16.59 2.69 7.00
N ALA A 523 16.49 2.07 5.81
CA ALA A 523 16.83 0.66 5.64
C ALA A 523 18.34 0.39 5.86
N GLU A 524 19.20 1.27 5.36
CA GLU A 524 20.64 1.21 5.59
C GLU A 524 20.99 1.42 7.07
N ASP A 525 20.35 2.37 7.76
CA ASP A 525 20.50 2.57 9.21
C ASP A 525 20.06 1.32 9.99
N PHE A 526 18.90 0.75 9.65
CA PHE A 526 18.41 -0.48 10.25
C PHE A 526 19.42 -1.63 10.14
N PHE A 527 19.95 -1.87 8.93
CA PHE A 527 20.95 -2.92 8.73
C PHE A 527 22.29 -2.60 9.39
N SER A 528 22.67 -1.33 9.45
CA SER A 528 23.89 -0.91 10.15
C SER A 528 23.83 -1.27 11.63
N GLN A 529 22.68 -1.04 12.28
CA GLN A 529 22.44 -1.46 13.65
C GLN A 529 22.36 -3.00 13.77
N LYS A 530 21.55 -3.66 12.93
CA LYS A 530 21.32 -5.13 12.98
C LYS A 530 22.57 -5.96 12.73
N LEU A 531 23.44 -5.51 11.84
CA LEU A 531 24.60 -6.24 11.35
C LEU A 531 25.92 -5.67 11.87
N ALA A 532 25.86 -4.91 12.98
CA ALA A 532 27.01 -4.33 13.66
C ALA A 532 27.96 -3.57 12.73
N SER A 533 27.39 -2.82 11.77
CA SER A 533 28.12 -2.03 10.76
C SER A 533 29.05 -2.83 9.82
N ASP A 534 28.84 -4.15 9.66
CA ASP A 534 29.58 -4.97 8.69
C ASP A 534 29.17 -4.63 7.25
N LYS A 535 30.00 -3.84 6.56
CA LYS A 535 29.75 -3.38 5.20
C LYS A 535 29.41 -4.50 4.21
N ARG A 536 30.08 -5.66 4.29
CA ARG A 536 29.84 -6.76 3.32
C ARG A 536 28.46 -7.37 3.53
N LYS A 537 28.09 -7.60 4.79
CA LYS A 537 26.76 -8.12 5.14
C LYS A 537 25.67 -7.11 4.80
N ILE A 538 25.89 -5.81 5.08
CA ILE A 538 24.95 -4.75 4.75
C ILE A 538 24.73 -4.65 3.24
N THR A 539 25.79 -4.65 2.42
CA THR A 539 25.64 -4.64 0.95
C THR A 539 24.85 -5.85 0.45
N LYS A 540 25.09 -7.03 1.03
CA LYS A 540 24.33 -8.25 0.69
C LYS A 540 22.86 -8.13 1.09
N ALA A 541 22.59 -7.64 2.30
CA ALA A 541 21.25 -7.43 2.83
C ALA A 541 20.46 -6.40 2.02
N MET A 542 21.09 -5.28 1.67
CA MET A 542 20.49 -4.27 0.79
C MET A 542 20.18 -4.83 -0.59
N LYS A 543 21.05 -5.65 -1.18
CA LYS A 543 20.76 -6.30 -2.47
C LYS A 543 19.52 -7.19 -2.39
N MET A 544 19.38 -7.99 -1.33
CA MET A 544 18.18 -8.81 -1.12
C MET A 544 16.93 -7.95 -0.86
N ALA A 545 17.09 -6.84 -0.14
CA ALA A 545 16.00 -5.91 0.12
C ALA A 545 15.56 -5.18 -1.16
N ASP A 546 16.50 -4.82 -2.04
CA ASP A 546 16.28 -4.18 -3.33
C ASP A 546 15.45 -5.03 -4.30
N GLU A 547 15.58 -6.35 -4.23
CA GLU A 547 14.81 -7.34 -5.02
C GLU A 547 13.33 -7.43 -4.54
N LEU A 548 13.07 -7.03 -3.30
CA LEU A 548 11.74 -7.05 -2.67
C LEU A 548 11.18 -5.64 -2.42
N ALA A 549 11.93 -4.60 -2.79
CA ALA A 549 11.59 -3.21 -2.60
C ALA A 549 10.51 -2.76 -3.59
N ILE A 550 9.80 -1.71 -3.21
CA ILE A 550 8.63 -1.24 -3.94
C ILE A 550 9.03 0.01 -4.71
N GLU A 551 8.86 -0.02 -6.02
CA GLU A 551 9.12 1.14 -6.88
C GLU A 551 7.83 1.93 -7.07
N ASP A 552 7.84 3.19 -6.64
CA ASP A 552 6.70 4.09 -6.79
C ASP A 552 6.62 4.59 -8.23
N ALA A 553 5.84 3.90 -9.07
CA ALA A 553 5.67 4.19 -10.50
C ALA A 553 5.07 5.59 -10.79
N SER A 554 4.55 6.27 -9.76
CA SER A 554 3.91 7.58 -9.88
C SER A 554 4.88 8.77 -9.88
N LYS A 555 6.17 8.56 -9.56
CA LYS A 555 7.18 9.63 -9.48
C LYS A 555 8.13 9.57 -10.68
N SER A 556 7.78 10.31 -11.73
CA SER A 556 8.53 10.47 -12.97
C SER A 556 9.75 11.41 -12.84
N SER A 557 10.66 11.13 -11.91
CA SER A 557 11.97 11.80 -11.81
C SER A 557 13.05 10.79 -11.40
N GLU A 558 14.28 11.02 -11.89
CA GLU A 558 15.44 10.10 -12.06
C GLU A 558 15.92 9.16 -10.93
N GLU A 559 15.18 8.95 -9.83
CA GLU A 559 15.32 7.77 -8.97
C GLU A 559 13.91 7.38 -8.49
N SER A 560 13.37 6.26 -8.97
CA SER A 560 12.16 5.65 -8.39
C SER A 560 12.43 5.40 -6.90
N ALA A 561 11.78 6.17 -6.02
CA ALA A 561 12.02 6.11 -4.59
C ALA A 561 11.56 4.76 -4.04
N LYS A 562 12.50 3.82 -3.91
CA LYS A 562 12.26 2.49 -3.34
C LYS A 562 11.86 2.60 -1.88
N THR A 563 10.84 1.84 -1.49
CA THR A 563 10.42 1.71 -0.08
C THR A 563 10.59 0.28 0.43
N TYR A 564 10.86 0.17 1.73
CA TYR A 564 11.31 -1.05 2.40
C TYR A 564 10.52 -1.30 3.69
N ILE A 565 10.00 -2.51 3.87
CA ILE A 565 9.20 -2.85 5.05
C ILE A 565 10.15 -3.27 6.19
N PRO A 566 10.08 -2.63 7.38
CA PRO A 566 10.96 -2.95 8.51
C PRO A 566 10.98 -4.44 8.89
N PHE A 567 9.81 -5.09 8.87
CA PHE A 567 9.73 -6.52 9.13
C PHE A 567 10.52 -7.38 8.12
N LEU A 568 10.44 -7.06 6.82
CA LEU A 568 11.23 -7.78 5.80
C LEU A 568 12.73 -7.52 5.98
N LEU A 569 13.11 -6.30 6.34
CA LEU A 569 14.49 -5.97 6.66
C LEU A 569 15.00 -6.79 7.85
N ASP A 570 14.22 -6.92 8.92
CA ASP A 570 14.61 -7.72 10.09
C ASP A 570 14.90 -9.18 9.71
N MET A 571 14.05 -9.74 8.84
CA MET A 571 14.19 -11.11 8.34
C MET A 571 15.40 -11.27 7.41
N ILE A 572 15.63 -10.34 6.49
CA ILE A 572 16.82 -10.34 5.64
C ILE A 572 18.09 -10.24 6.50
N GLY A 573 18.08 -9.36 7.51
CA GLY A 573 19.17 -9.22 8.45
C GLY A 573 19.44 -10.53 9.21
N TYR A 574 18.39 -11.22 9.63
CA TYR A 574 18.50 -12.54 10.23
C TYR A 574 19.10 -13.57 9.26
N LEU A 575 18.62 -13.67 8.02
CA LEU A 575 19.13 -14.59 7.00
C LEU A 575 20.61 -14.34 6.68
N VAL A 576 21.00 -13.08 6.48
CA VAL A 576 22.39 -12.70 6.19
C VAL A 576 23.30 -13.01 7.37
N ASN A 577 22.81 -12.87 8.61
CA ASN A 577 23.61 -13.17 9.79
C ASN A 577 23.72 -14.68 10.06
N THR A 578 22.74 -15.48 9.62
CA THR A 578 22.69 -16.94 9.83
C THR A 578 23.31 -17.77 8.71
N GLN A 579 23.55 -17.22 7.52
CA GLN A 579 24.20 -17.92 6.40
C GLN A 579 25.62 -18.47 6.68
N ASN A 580 26.24 -18.12 7.81
CA ASN A 580 27.55 -18.65 8.27
C ASN A 580 27.44 -19.62 9.46
N LEU A 581 26.23 -19.91 9.95
CA LEU A 581 25.98 -20.85 11.04
C LEU A 581 25.42 -22.14 10.43
N ASP A 582 25.93 -23.31 10.83
CA ASP A 582 25.43 -24.61 10.37
C ASP A 582 23.91 -24.67 10.53
N LEU A 583 23.19 -24.74 9.40
CA LEU A 583 21.73 -24.60 9.28
C LEU A 583 20.95 -25.81 9.81
N GLU A 584 21.61 -26.79 10.44
CA GLU A 584 20.99 -28.03 10.95
C GLU A 584 20.02 -27.81 12.13
N GLN A 585 19.96 -26.60 12.71
CA GLN A 585 19.07 -26.29 13.84
C GLN A 585 17.77 -25.55 13.46
N GLN A 586 17.58 -25.16 12.19
CA GLN A 586 16.29 -24.63 11.76
C GLN A 586 15.38 -25.80 11.36
N GLY A 587 14.25 -25.96 12.07
CA GLY A 587 13.24 -26.97 11.70
C GLY A 587 12.95 -26.90 10.20
N SER A 588 12.85 -28.07 9.56
CA SER A 588 12.63 -28.19 8.12
C SER A 588 11.45 -27.34 7.67
N LEU A 589 11.62 -26.52 6.63
CA LEU A 589 10.50 -25.90 5.94
C LEU A 589 9.67 -27.00 5.28
N GLU A 590 8.59 -27.38 5.95
CA GLU A 590 7.56 -28.25 5.39
C GLU A 590 6.54 -27.38 4.66
N SER A 591 6.57 -27.41 3.33
CA SER A 591 5.63 -26.74 2.44
C SER A 591 5.56 -27.48 1.12
N GLN A 592 4.35 -27.59 0.55
CA GLN A 592 4.16 -28.12 -0.79
C GLN A 592 4.74 -27.18 -1.88
N TYR A 593 4.75 -25.87 -1.61
CA TYR A 593 5.05 -24.85 -2.62
C TYR A 593 6.44 -24.21 -2.46
N LEU A 594 7.01 -24.26 -1.26
CA LEU A 594 8.21 -23.51 -0.89
C LEU A 594 9.40 -24.43 -0.65
N THR A 595 10.59 -23.98 -1.08
CA THR A 595 11.84 -24.74 -1.01
C THR A 595 12.81 -24.17 0.02
N GLN A 596 13.44 -25.04 0.83
CA GLN A 596 14.36 -24.63 1.90
C GLN A 596 15.58 -23.85 1.38
N ASN A 597 16.02 -24.11 0.15
CA ASN A 597 17.25 -23.53 -0.43
C ASN A 597 17.04 -22.15 -1.06
N ASN A 598 15.80 -21.67 -1.15
CA ASN A 598 15.49 -20.37 -1.74
C ASN A 598 15.21 -19.33 -0.64
N HIS A 599 15.94 -18.22 -0.65
CA HIS A 599 15.80 -17.18 0.39
C HIS A 599 14.46 -16.44 0.36
N THR A 600 13.89 -16.24 -0.83
CA THR A 600 12.56 -15.62 -0.98
C THR A 600 11.48 -16.54 -0.42
N ASP A 601 11.59 -17.85 -0.66
CA ASP A 601 10.68 -18.86 -0.11
C ASP A 601 10.74 -18.90 1.42
N GLN A 602 11.95 -18.86 2.00
CA GLN A 602 12.14 -18.77 3.45
C GLN A 602 11.48 -17.50 4.02
N LEU A 603 11.66 -16.36 3.34
CA LEU A 603 11.06 -15.09 3.76
C LEU A 603 9.53 -15.14 3.69
N VAL A 604 8.96 -15.60 2.58
CA VAL A 604 7.50 -15.71 2.43
C VAL A 604 6.92 -16.68 3.45
N SER A 605 7.58 -17.82 3.72
CA SER A 605 7.16 -18.77 4.75
C SER A 605 7.08 -18.11 6.13
N GLN A 606 8.10 -17.36 6.51
CA GLN A 606 8.16 -16.70 7.81
C GLN A 606 7.12 -15.57 7.95
N VAL A 607 6.82 -14.83 6.87
CA VAL A 607 5.69 -13.87 6.82
C VAL A 607 4.38 -14.61 7.10
N CYS A 608 4.13 -15.73 6.41
CA CYS A 608 2.90 -16.51 6.58
C CYS A 608 2.80 -17.12 8.00
N LYS A 609 3.90 -17.69 8.51
CA LYS A 609 3.98 -18.26 9.89
C LYS A 609 3.66 -17.21 10.94
N ARG A 610 4.13 -15.97 10.77
CA ARG A 610 3.81 -14.86 11.66
C ARG A 610 2.31 -14.57 11.70
N GLU A 611 1.63 -14.55 10.56
CA GLU A 611 0.19 -14.28 10.51
C GLU A 611 -0.65 -15.46 11.04
N VAL A 612 -0.17 -16.71 10.94
CA VAL A 612 -0.75 -17.84 11.68
C VAL A 612 -0.71 -17.57 13.18
N ILE A 613 0.45 -17.16 13.72
CA ILE A 613 0.63 -16.94 15.16
C ILE A 613 -0.16 -15.71 15.66
N LYS A 614 -0.21 -14.62 14.88
CA LYS A 614 -0.89 -13.37 15.31
C LYS A 614 -2.40 -13.47 15.15
N LEU A 615 -2.88 -13.92 14.01
CA LEU A 615 -4.29 -13.82 13.64
C LEU A 615 -5.03 -15.16 13.65
N GLU A 616 -4.34 -16.30 13.88
CA GLU A 616 -4.91 -17.64 13.67
C GLU A 616 -5.55 -17.74 12.27
N SER A 617 -4.78 -17.30 11.27
CA SER A 617 -5.19 -17.30 9.85
C SER A 617 -5.07 -18.70 9.23
N LEU A 618 -5.22 -18.78 7.90
CA LEU A 618 -4.95 -20.00 7.13
C LEU A 618 -3.54 -20.54 7.42
N THR A 619 -3.34 -21.85 7.29
CA THR A 619 -2.01 -22.47 7.36
C THR A 619 -1.05 -21.83 6.35
N VAL A 620 0.26 -22.01 6.51
CA VAL A 620 1.26 -21.47 5.56
C VAL A 620 0.90 -21.84 4.12
N ASP A 621 0.72 -23.12 3.81
CA ASP A 621 0.34 -23.56 2.46
C ASP A 621 -1.05 -23.08 2.05
N GLY A 622 -1.99 -22.93 2.99
CA GLY A 622 -3.30 -22.33 2.71
C GLY A 622 -3.18 -20.87 2.25
N GLN A 623 -2.31 -20.09 2.89
CA GLN A 623 -2.01 -18.72 2.48
C GLN A 623 -1.30 -18.68 1.12
N ILE A 624 -0.28 -19.53 0.90
CA ILE A 624 0.41 -19.59 -0.40
C ILE A 624 -0.56 -19.94 -1.52
N LYS A 625 -1.44 -20.91 -1.32
CA LYS A 625 -2.47 -21.30 -2.31
C LYS A 625 -3.46 -20.18 -2.59
N PHE A 626 -3.84 -19.39 -1.57
CA PHE A 626 -4.65 -18.19 -1.76
C PHE A 626 -3.91 -17.14 -2.60
N PHE A 627 -2.63 -16.88 -2.32
CA PHE A 627 -1.84 -15.93 -3.09
C PHE A 627 -1.59 -16.38 -4.53
N ILE A 628 -1.34 -17.66 -4.78
CA ILE A 628 -1.26 -18.24 -6.13
C ILE A 628 -2.55 -17.96 -6.92
N ARG A 629 -3.72 -18.20 -6.31
CA ARG A 629 -5.04 -17.92 -6.92
C ARG A 629 -5.25 -16.43 -7.17
N MET A 630 -4.83 -15.58 -6.24
CA MET A 630 -4.92 -14.13 -6.39
C MET A 630 -4.07 -13.63 -7.56
N ALA A 631 -2.85 -14.16 -7.71
CA ALA A 631 -1.94 -13.84 -8.82
C ALA A 631 -2.46 -14.37 -10.16
N SER A 632 -3.03 -15.57 -10.19
CA SER A 632 -3.48 -16.22 -11.43
C SER A 632 -4.78 -15.64 -11.99
N SER A 633 -5.53 -14.86 -11.19
CA SER A 633 -6.83 -14.29 -11.56
C SER A 633 -6.73 -13.32 -12.74
N LYS A 634 -7.83 -13.14 -13.50
CA LYS A 634 -7.83 -12.25 -14.69
C LYS A 634 -7.57 -10.78 -14.37
N LYS A 635 -7.86 -10.34 -13.15
CA LYS A 635 -7.70 -8.96 -12.68
C LYS A 635 -6.50 -8.77 -11.72
N ASN A 636 -5.61 -9.78 -11.59
CA ASN A 636 -4.52 -9.82 -10.61
C ASN A 636 -5.00 -9.51 -9.17
N GLY A 637 -6.19 -10.02 -8.84
CA GLY A 637 -6.85 -9.77 -7.56
C GLY A 637 -8.15 -10.57 -7.41
N ILE A 638 -8.65 -10.67 -6.19
CA ILE A 638 -9.88 -11.41 -5.86
C ILE A 638 -10.92 -10.43 -5.33
N SER A 639 -12.13 -10.46 -5.87
CA SER A 639 -13.23 -9.65 -5.36
C SER A 639 -13.72 -10.19 -4.00
N ILE A 640 -14.17 -9.30 -3.11
CA ILE A 640 -14.82 -9.68 -1.85
C ILE A 640 -16.04 -10.58 -2.09
N TYR A 641 -16.70 -10.44 -3.25
CA TYR A 641 -17.87 -11.25 -3.61
C TYR A 641 -17.49 -12.69 -3.98
N ASP A 642 -16.25 -12.91 -4.44
CA ASP A 642 -15.74 -14.22 -4.88
C ASP A 642 -14.89 -14.90 -3.80
N ILE A 643 -14.45 -14.17 -2.76
CA ILE A 643 -13.46 -14.67 -1.79
C ILE A 643 -13.92 -15.93 -1.04
N LYS A 644 -15.22 -16.04 -0.77
CA LYS A 644 -15.77 -17.22 -0.09
C LYS A 644 -15.52 -18.48 -0.91
N GLU A 645 -15.84 -18.43 -2.21
CA GLU A 645 -15.63 -19.55 -3.13
C GLU A 645 -14.13 -19.90 -3.24
N GLU A 646 -13.27 -18.88 -3.26
CA GLU A 646 -11.83 -19.07 -3.31
C GLU A 646 -11.25 -19.72 -2.04
N ILE A 647 -11.75 -19.35 -0.86
CA ILE A 647 -11.32 -19.95 0.42
C ILE A 647 -11.85 -21.39 0.57
N GLU A 648 -13.09 -21.68 0.14
CA GLU A 648 -13.65 -23.04 0.18
C GLU A 648 -12.85 -24.04 -0.68
N LYS A 649 -12.12 -23.56 -1.71
CA LYS A 649 -11.18 -24.37 -2.50
C LYS A 649 -9.85 -24.66 -1.78
N ILE A 650 -9.61 -24.04 -0.63
CA ILE A 650 -8.38 -24.13 0.16
C ILE A 650 -8.63 -24.85 1.48
N SER A 651 -9.70 -24.49 2.18
CA SER A 651 -10.09 -25.03 3.49
C SER A 651 -11.52 -25.58 3.44
N SER A 652 -11.75 -26.70 4.14
CA SER A 652 -13.07 -27.35 4.22
C SER A 652 -14.13 -26.56 4.99
N SER A 653 -13.74 -25.51 5.72
CA SER A 653 -14.64 -24.64 6.46
C SER A 653 -14.30 -23.17 6.24
N PHE A 654 -15.30 -22.40 5.78
CA PHE A 654 -15.20 -20.95 5.67
C PHE A 654 -15.71 -20.28 6.95
N GLU A 655 -14.85 -19.50 7.59
CA GLU A 655 -15.21 -18.58 8.66
C GLU A 655 -15.11 -17.14 8.14
N SER A 656 -16.13 -16.31 8.40
CA SER A 656 -16.16 -14.92 7.93
C SER A 656 -14.99 -14.08 8.47
N SER A 657 -14.48 -14.43 9.65
CA SER A 657 -13.31 -13.79 10.28
C SER A 657 -12.03 -13.92 9.43
N ILE A 658 -11.90 -14.97 8.61
CA ILE A 658 -10.75 -15.17 7.73
C ILE A 658 -10.61 -14.01 6.74
N VAL A 659 -11.73 -13.47 6.28
CA VAL A 659 -11.74 -12.36 5.33
C VAL A 659 -11.06 -11.13 5.94
N ASP A 660 -11.41 -10.79 7.17
CA ASP A 660 -10.80 -9.66 7.87
C ASP A 660 -9.33 -9.92 8.22
N LYS A 661 -8.97 -11.17 8.57
CA LYS A 661 -7.56 -11.56 8.74
C LYS A 661 -6.74 -11.37 7.46
N LEU A 662 -7.31 -11.70 6.29
CA LEU A 662 -6.66 -11.53 4.99
C LEU A 662 -6.54 -10.06 4.57
N LYS A 663 -7.54 -9.21 4.89
CA LYS A 663 -7.45 -7.76 4.65
C LYS A 663 -6.26 -7.14 5.36
N GLY A 664 -5.93 -7.63 6.55
CA GLY A 664 -4.78 -7.18 7.31
C GLY A 664 -3.44 -7.75 6.86
N HIS A 665 -3.40 -8.77 6.01
CA HIS A 665 -2.19 -9.50 5.70
C HIS A 665 -1.08 -8.58 5.13
N PRO A 666 0.20 -8.68 5.56
CA PRO A 666 1.26 -7.76 5.14
C PRO A 666 1.50 -7.70 3.62
N LEU A 667 1.26 -8.81 2.91
CA LEU A 667 1.42 -8.91 1.46
C LEU A 667 0.21 -8.43 0.66
N VAL A 668 -0.91 -8.12 1.34
CA VAL A 668 -2.20 -7.85 0.72
C VAL A 668 -2.63 -6.41 0.98
N GLN A 669 -3.35 -5.85 0.02
CA GLN A 669 -4.11 -4.64 0.18
C GLN A 669 -5.55 -4.88 -0.25
N PHE A 670 -6.48 -4.25 0.46
CA PHE A 670 -7.91 -4.34 0.18
C PHE A 670 -8.44 -2.97 -0.19
N GLU A 671 -8.78 -2.77 -1.46
CA GLU A 671 -9.26 -1.51 -2.01
C GLU A 671 -10.36 -1.78 -3.03
N ASN A 672 -11.38 -0.90 -3.07
CA ASN A 672 -12.50 -1.01 -4.00
C ASN A 672 -13.14 -2.42 -4.01
N GLU A 673 -13.32 -3.01 -2.83
CA GLU A 673 -13.89 -4.35 -2.64
C GLU A 673 -13.08 -5.49 -3.27
N HIS A 674 -11.80 -5.28 -3.52
CA HIS A 674 -10.91 -6.28 -4.10
C HIS A 674 -9.62 -6.43 -3.28
N PHE A 675 -9.14 -7.67 -3.21
CA PHE A 675 -7.84 -8.04 -2.68
C PHE A 675 -6.82 -8.01 -3.80
N TYR A 676 -5.72 -7.29 -3.58
CA TYR A 676 -4.56 -7.24 -4.45
C TYR A 676 -3.31 -7.53 -3.66
N PHE A 677 -2.23 -7.91 -4.35
CA PHE A 677 -0.92 -7.78 -3.72
C PHE A 677 -0.66 -6.31 -3.46
N ARG A 678 -0.15 -6.03 -2.27
CA ARG A 678 0.34 -4.69 -1.95
C ARG A 678 1.54 -4.31 -2.82
N TYR A 679 2.25 -5.31 -3.35
CA TYR A 679 3.49 -5.13 -4.10
C TYR A 679 3.53 -6.03 -5.34
N ASP A 680 3.77 -5.44 -6.50
CA ASP A 680 3.73 -6.11 -7.82
C ASP A 680 4.72 -7.26 -7.96
N VAL A 681 5.86 -7.17 -7.26
CA VAL A 681 6.86 -8.25 -7.19
C VAL A 681 6.25 -9.57 -6.71
N PHE A 682 5.28 -9.52 -5.78
CA PHE A 682 4.62 -10.73 -5.29
C PHE A 682 3.69 -11.35 -6.32
N ASP A 683 3.05 -10.56 -7.19
CA ASP A 683 2.25 -11.10 -8.29
C ASP A 683 3.10 -12.00 -9.21
N ILE A 684 4.29 -11.51 -9.59
CA ILE A 684 5.24 -12.26 -10.42
C ILE A 684 5.77 -13.49 -9.67
N TYR A 685 6.12 -13.34 -8.39
CA TYR A 685 6.61 -14.44 -7.55
C TYR A 685 5.56 -15.56 -7.36
N PHE A 686 4.31 -15.23 -7.05
CA PHE A 686 3.27 -16.25 -6.85
C PHE A 686 2.84 -16.89 -8.17
N LYS A 687 2.93 -16.18 -9.30
CA LYS A 687 2.84 -16.79 -10.65
C LYS A 687 3.97 -17.79 -10.90
N SER A 688 5.20 -17.51 -10.45
CA SER A 688 6.30 -18.46 -10.61
C SER A 688 6.10 -19.70 -9.74
N LEU A 689 5.56 -19.56 -8.52
CA LEU A 689 5.17 -20.68 -7.68
C LEU A 689 4.05 -21.55 -8.29
N LEU A 690 3.07 -20.94 -8.97
CA LEU A 690 2.03 -21.69 -9.70
C LEU A 690 2.64 -22.63 -10.75
N ILE A 691 3.58 -22.10 -11.54
CA ILE A 691 4.22 -22.87 -12.60
C ILE A 691 5.18 -23.91 -12.00
N PHE A 692 5.94 -23.53 -10.96
CA PHE A 692 6.76 -24.46 -10.20
C PHE A 692 5.93 -25.65 -9.68
N ASP A 693 4.78 -25.40 -9.05
CA ASP A 693 3.91 -26.46 -8.52
C ASP A 693 3.42 -27.42 -9.62
N LEU A 694 3.08 -26.90 -10.81
CA LEU A 694 2.69 -27.73 -11.96
C LEU A 694 3.82 -28.70 -12.36
N PHE A 695 5.04 -28.18 -12.56
CA PHE A 695 6.17 -28.98 -13.03
C PHE A 695 6.78 -29.87 -11.93
N ASN A 696 6.68 -29.47 -10.66
CA ASN A 696 7.15 -30.26 -9.53
C ASN A 696 6.22 -31.46 -9.28
N ASN A 697 4.90 -31.25 -9.31
CA ASN A 697 3.93 -32.32 -9.09
C ASN A 697 3.70 -33.21 -10.33
N LYS A 698 4.10 -32.74 -11.52
CA LYS A 698 3.95 -33.45 -12.82
C LYS A 698 2.51 -33.95 -13.07
N ASN A 699 1.50 -33.25 -12.55
CA ASN A 699 0.09 -33.65 -12.69
C ASN A 699 -0.58 -32.94 -13.86
N ILE A 700 -0.71 -33.67 -14.96
CA ILE A 700 -1.26 -33.15 -16.23
C ILE A 700 -2.71 -32.65 -16.09
N ASN A 701 -3.47 -33.14 -15.11
CA ASN A 701 -4.86 -32.73 -14.91
C ASN A 701 -5.00 -31.32 -14.32
N ASN A 702 -3.91 -30.75 -13.79
CA ASN A 702 -3.94 -29.43 -13.18
C ASN A 702 -3.92 -28.29 -14.22
N ILE A 703 -3.53 -28.53 -15.46
CA ILE A 703 -3.49 -27.49 -16.50
C ILE A 703 -4.89 -26.94 -16.82
N ASN A 704 -5.02 -25.61 -16.77
CA ASN A 704 -6.23 -24.86 -17.04
C ASN A 704 -5.91 -23.57 -17.84
N GLU A 705 -6.93 -22.77 -18.17
CA GLU A 705 -6.77 -21.51 -18.93
C GLU A 705 -5.82 -20.52 -18.23
N GLU A 706 -5.82 -20.48 -16.90
CA GLU A 706 -4.96 -19.56 -16.13
C GLU A 706 -3.49 -19.94 -16.23
N ILE A 707 -3.16 -21.21 -16.01
CA ILE A 707 -1.81 -21.75 -16.16
C ILE A 707 -1.32 -21.56 -17.60
N TYR A 708 -2.17 -21.88 -18.58
CA TYR A 708 -1.86 -21.67 -19.99
C TYR A 708 -1.46 -20.21 -20.28
N ARG A 709 -2.25 -19.26 -19.77
CA ARG A 709 -1.97 -17.82 -19.91
C ARG A 709 -0.67 -17.41 -19.23
N VAL A 710 -0.37 -17.93 -18.04
CA VAL A 710 0.88 -17.61 -17.32
C VAL A 710 2.08 -18.17 -18.06
N ILE A 711 2.03 -19.42 -18.54
CA ILE A 711 3.10 -20.02 -19.35
C ILE A 711 3.36 -19.18 -20.60
N ASN A 712 2.32 -18.86 -21.39
CA ASN A 712 2.48 -18.07 -22.63
C ASN A 712 3.00 -16.65 -22.38
N GLY A 713 2.60 -16.02 -21.26
CA GLY A 713 2.93 -14.64 -20.97
C GLY A 713 4.34 -14.46 -20.40
N TYR A 714 4.78 -15.37 -19.53
CA TYR A 714 5.92 -15.15 -18.65
C TYR A 714 7.09 -16.12 -18.86
N LEU A 715 6.83 -17.34 -19.34
CA LEU A 715 7.87 -18.34 -19.47
C LEU A 715 8.60 -18.16 -20.81
N LYS A 716 9.69 -17.39 -20.74
CA LYS A 716 10.52 -17.00 -21.89
C LYS A 716 11.97 -17.36 -21.64
N TYR A 717 12.72 -17.52 -22.72
CA TYR A 717 14.16 -17.78 -22.66
C TYR A 717 14.92 -16.62 -22.00
N ASP A 718 15.91 -16.94 -21.17
CA ASP A 718 16.88 -16.01 -20.56
C ASP A 718 16.28 -14.91 -19.64
N ASN A 719 15.03 -15.07 -19.17
CA ASN A 719 14.39 -14.10 -18.27
C ASN A 719 14.46 -14.49 -16.79
N SER A 720 14.28 -13.52 -15.89
CA SER A 720 14.33 -13.73 -14.43
C SER A 720 13.20 -14.63 -13.92
N PHE A 721 12.02 -14.58 -14.54
CA PHE A 721 10.86 -15.39 -14.17
C PHE A 721 11.14 -16.89 -14.36
N THR A 722 11.58 -17.29 -15.55
CA THR A 722 11.93 -18.68 -15.87
C THR A 722 13.09 -19.15 -14.99
N LYS A 723 14.13 -18.33 -14.79
CA LYS A 723 15.25 -18.63 -13.87
C LYS A 723 14.79 -18.89 -12.43
N SER A 724 13.79 -18.14 -11.94
CA SER A 724 13.23 -18.37 -10.61
C SER A 724 12.58 -19.75 -10.46
N ILE A 725 11.97 -20.26 -11.53
CA ILE A 725 11.34 -21.58 -11.58
C ILE A 725 12.41 -22.65 -11.73
N THR A 726 13.30 -22.51 -12.71
CA THR A 726 14.32 -23.52 -13.00
C THR A 726 15.22 -23.73 -11.81
N SER A 727 15.57 -22.68 -11.05
CA SER A 727 16.37 -22.78 -9.80
C SER A 727 15.84 -23.79 -8.78
N LYS A 728 14.58 -24.22 -8.88
CA LYS A 728 13.90 -25.16 -7.97
C LYS A 728 13.60 -26.52 -8.59
N ILE A 729 13.75 -26.68 -9.90
CA ILE A 729 13.39 -27.89 -10.65
C ILE A 729 14.66 -28.56 -11.17
N ASN A 730 14.66 -29.90 -11.21
CA ASN A 730 15.71 -30.68 -11.85
C ASN A 730 15.24 -31.22 -13.20
N LEU A 731 16.15 -31.28 -14.17
CA LEU A 731 15.89 -31.91 -15.45
C LEU A 731 16.09 -33.42 -15.32
N ASP A 732 15.01 -34.18 -15.45
CA ASP A 732 14.96 -35.64 -15.47
C ASP A 732 14.01 -36.16 -16.57
N ASP A 733 14.09 -37.46 -16.89
CA ASP A 733 13.29 -38.09 -17.95
C ASP A 733 11.78 -37.94 -17.69
N GLU A 734 11.36 -37.99 -16.43
CA GLU A 734 9.95 -37.80 -16.05
C GLU A 734 9.46 -36.38 -16.38
N LEU A 735 10.28 -35.35 -16.18
CA LEU A 735 9.96 -33.97 -16.56
C LEU A 735 9.84 -33.85 -18.08
N ILE A 736 10.72 -34.51 -18.84
CA ILE A 736 10.67 -34.51 -20.30
C ILE A 736 9.36 -35.16 -20.78
N ILE A 737 8.99 -36.32 -20.22
CA ILE A 737 7.70 -36.98 -20.50
C ILE A 737 6.52 -36.07 -20.15
N PHE A 738 6.57 -35.41 -18.99
CA PHE A 738 5.53 -34.47 -18.58
C PHE A 738 5.40 -33.27 -19.54
N CYS A 739 6.51 -32.75 -20.05
CA CYS A 739 6.51 -31.69 -21.07
C CYS A 739 5.87 -32.17 -22.38
N ILE A 740 6.11 -33.41 -22.80
CA ILE A 740 5.45 -34.02 -23.97
C ILE A 740 3.93 -34.10 -23.74
N ASP A 741 3.50 -34.65 -22.59
CA ASP A 741 2.09 -34.74 -22.23
C ASP A 741 1.39 -33.37 -22.20
N LEU A 742 2.08 -32.33 -21.69
CA LEU A 742 1.59 -30.96 -21.66
C LEU A 742 1.35 -30.40 -23.06
N ILE A 743 2.33 -30.58 -23.95
CA ILE A 743 2.22 -30.15 -25.35
C ILE A 743 1.02 -30.84 -26.01
N GLU A 744 0.94 -32.16 -25.94
CA GLU A 744 -0.17 -32.92 -26.54
C GLU A 744 -1.55 -32.53 -25.98
N LYS A 745 -1.64 -32.26 -24.67
CA LYS A 745 -2.91 -31.85 -24.06
C LYS A 745 -3.37 -30.48 -24.50
N VAL A 746 -2.46 -29.51 -24.61
CA VAL A 746 -2.77 -28.13 -25.02
C VAL A 746 -3.20 -28.07 -26.48
N GLU A 747 -2.61 -28.90 -27.34
CA GLU A 747 -2.98 -29.00 -28.75
C GLU A 747 -4.46 -29.36 -28.95
N ASN A 748 -5.03 -30.12 -28.02
CA ASN A 748 -6.42 -30.57 -28.04
C ASN A 748 -7.35 -29.70 -27.17
N SER A 749 -6.85 -28.60 -26.61
CA SER A 749 -7.58 -27.79 -25.63
C SER A 749 -8.44 -26.67 -26.26
N ILE A 750 -9.56 -26.35 -25.61
CA ILE A 750 -10.56 -25.37 -26.08
C ILE A 750 -10.06 -23.92 -25.96
N TYR A 751 -9.09 -23.66 -25.08
CA TYR A 751 -8.54 -22.32 -24.83
C TYR A 751 -7.35 -21.95 -25.74
N ALA A 752 -6.92 -22.86 -26.60
CA ALA A 752 -5.88 -22.60 -27.59
C ALA A 752 -6.45 -21.90 -28.83
N GLN A 753 -6.24 -20.58 -28.95
CA GLN A 753 -6.52 -19.83 -30.18
C GLN A 753 -5.39 -20.02 -31.22
N ASP A 754 -5.71 -19.83 -32.49
CA ASP A 754 -4.77 -19.96 -33.61
C ASP A 754 -3.52 -19.09 -33.39
N GLY A 755 -2.34 -19.69 -33.38
CA GLY A 755 -1.04 -19.04 -33.10
C GLY A 755 -0.62 -18.92 -31.62
N GLN A 756 -1.51 -19.15 -30.63
CA GLN A 756 -1.13 -19.15 -29.21
C GLN A 756 -0.50 -20.49 -28.77
N GLN A 757 -0.76 -21.58 -29.50
CA GLN A 757 -0.15 -22.90 -29.26
C GLN A 757 1.36 -22.87 -29.49
N ASP A 758 1.81 -22.22 -30.56
CA ASP A 758 3.24 -22.11 -30.89
C ASP A 758 4.02 -21.37 -29.79
N ILE A 759 3.40 -20.35 -29.18
CA ILE A 759 3.97 -19.64 -28.03
C ILE A 759 4.09 -20.59 -26.84
N PHE A 760 3.07 -21.40 -26.57
CA PHE A 760 3.09 -22.37 -25.49
C PHE A 760 4.20 -23.41 -25.67
N ILE A 761 4.28 -24.01 -26.87
CA ILE A 761 5.33 -24.99 -27.19
C ILE A 761 6.71 -24.35 -27.03
N SER A 762 6.90 -23.13 -27.56
CA SER A 762 8.15 -22.39 -27.40
C SER A 762 8.47 -22.04 -25.94
N ALA A 763 7.47 -21.79 -25.11
CA ALA A 763 7.65 -21.58 -23.69
C ALA A 763 8.19 -22.86 -23.03
N ILE A 764 7.57 -24.01 -23.26
CA ILE A 764 8.06 -25.30 -22.74
C ILE A 764 9.51 -25.56 -23.19
N VAL A 765 9.82 -25.31 -24.46
CA VAL A 765 11.21 -25.40 -24.95
C VAL A 765 12.13 -24.43 -24.21
N SER A 766 11.71 -23.19 -23.98
CA SER A 766 12.49 -22.19 -23.24
C SER A 766 12.80 -22.65 -21.81
N LEU A 767 11.85 -23.28 -21.11
CA LEU A 767 12.07 -23.85 -19.78
C LEU A 767 13.21 -24.87 -19.79
N LEU A 768 13.17 -25.79 -20.75
CA LEU A 768 14.14 -26.88 -20.87
C LEU A 768 15.54 -26.38 -21.25
N LEU A 769 15.61 -25.38 -22.13
CA LEU A 769 16.88 -24.74 -22.49
C LEU A 769 17.48 -23.99 -21.29
N GLU A 770 16.66 -23.32 -20.49
CA GLU A 770 17.11 -22.64 -19.28
C GLU A 770 17.58 -23.65 -18.20
N LEU A 771 16.91 -24.79 -18.05
CA LEU A 771 17.35 -25.89 -17.18
C LEU A 771 18.72 -26.45 -17.60
N LEU A 772 18.96 -26.62 -18.90
CA LEU A 772 20.27 -27.00 -19.42
C LEU A 772 21.33 -25.93 -19.15
N GLN A 773 20.97 -24.66 -19.26
CA GLN A 773 21.90 -23.54 -19.04
C GLN A 773 22.33 -23.40 -17.58
N ASP A 774 21.43 -23.67 -16.64
CA ASP A 774 21.70 -23.65 -15.20
C ASP A 774 22.75 -24.72 -14.78
N GLY A 775 22.92 -25.77 -15.59
CA GLY A 775 24.10 -26.63 -15.56
C GLY A 775 24.23 -27.53 -14.32
N ARG A 776 23.18 -27.65 -13.50
CA ARG A 776 23.18 -28.50 -12.29
C ARG A 776 23.25 -30.00 -12.60
N THR A 777 22.68 -30.43 -13.73
CA THR A 777 22.65 -31.85 -14.14
C THR A 777 23.48 -32.10 -15.40
N THR A 778 23.36 -31.23 -16.41
CA THR A 778 23.98 -31.42 -17.73
C THR A 778 24.47 -30.10 -18.30
N GLN A 779 25.64 -30.07 -18.92
CA GLN A 779 26.18 -28.86 -19.55
C GLN A 779 25.40 -28.51 -20.84
N SER A 780 24.93 -27.26 -20.95
CA SER A 780 24.33 -26.74 -22.18
C SER A 780 25.35 -26.65 -23.32
N ASN A 781 25.15 -27.45 -24.37
CA ASN A 781 25.91 -27.39 -25.61
C ASN A 781 24.98 -27.79 -26.77
N ILE A 782 25.48 -27.70 -28.02
CA ILE A 782 24.66 -27.97 -29.20
C ILE A 782 24.12 -29.40 -29.24
N GLU A 783 24.88 -30.37 -28.73
CA GLU A 783 24.48 -31.79 -28.68
C GLU A 783 23.37 -31.99 -27.67
N THR A 784 23.53 -31.51 -26.43
CA THR A 784 22.53 -31.68 -25.37
C THR A 784 21.23 -30.97 -25.68
N ARG A 785 21.30 -29.76 -26.27
CA ARG A 785 20.11 -29.04 -26.76
C ARG A 785 19.42 -29.79 -27.89
N SER A 786 20.18 -30.31 -28.86
CA SER A 786 19.61 -31.07 -29.98
C SER A 786 18.99 -32.39 -29.52
N ASN A 787 19.57 -33.04 -28.51
CA ASN A 787 19.03 -34.29 -27.96
C ASN A 787 17.65 -34.05 -27.33
N ILE A 788 17.49 -33.03 -26.48
CA ILE A 788 16.17 -32.70 -25.88
C ILE A 788 15.13 -32.41 -26.97
N ILE A 789 15.48 -31.63 -28.00
CA ILE A 789 14.55 -31.36 -29.10
C ILE A 789 14.19 -32.64 -29.86
N ASN A 790 15.14 -33.55 -30.09
CA ASN A 790 14.86 -34.83 -30.73
C ASN A 790 14.02 -35.77 -29.84
N GLU A 791 14.17 -35.73 -28.52
CA GLU A 791 13.37 -36.54 -27.60
C GLU A 791 11.90 -36.10 -27.60
N ILE A 792 11.63 -34.79 -27.71
CA ILE A 792 10.28 -34.24 -27.63
C ILE A 792 9.59 -34.20 -29.00
N PHE A 793 10.32 -33.79 -30.05
CA PHE A 793 9.77 -33.50 -31.37
C PHE A 793 10.28 -34.43 -32.47
N GLY A 794 11.24 -35.31 -32.16
CA GLY A 794 11.95 -36.13 -33.14
C GLY A 794 11.28 -37.49 -33.39
N SER A 795 11.21 -37.87 -34.65
CA SER A 795 10.91 -39.24 -35.09
C SER A 795 11.89 -39.63 -36.21
N GLY A 796 13.02 -40.21 -35.82
CA GLY A 796 14.12 -40.51 -36.74
C GLY A 796 14.82 -39.25 -37.24
N ASN A 797 14.76 -39.00 -38.55
CA ASN A 797 15.32 -37.79 -39.17
C ASN A 797 14.30 -36.64 -39.28
N ILE A 798 13.07 -36.84 -38.81
CA ILE A 798 12.01 -35.82 -38.86
C ILE A 798 11.97 -35.11 -37.50
N ILE A 799 11.95 -33.78 -37.51
CA ILE A 799 11.58 -32.94 -36.38
C ILE A 799 10.24 -32.32 -36.73
N LYS A 800 9.23 -32.59 -35.91
CA LYS A 800 7.86 -32.18 -36.20
C LYS A 800 7.36 -31.20 -35.14
N ARG A 801 6.79 -30.07 -35.60
CA ARG A 801 6.13 -29.07 -34.74
C ARG A 801 7.00 -28.45 -33.64
N LEU A 802 8.30 -28.34 -33.90
CA LEU A 802 9.16 -27.51 -33.07
C LEU A 802 8.76 -26.04 -33.23
N CYS A 803 8.50 -25.35 -32.13
CA CYS A 803 8.25 -23.91 -32.12
C CYS A 803 9.33 -23.18 -31.33
N LEU A 804 9.99 -22.22 -31.97
CA LEU A 804 10.97 -21.31 -31.38
C LEU A 804 10.51 -19.87 -31.65
N VAL A 805 9.91 -19.25 -30.64
CA VAL A 805 9.23 -17.94 -30.71
C VAL A 805 9.85 -16.97 -29.71
N ASN A 806 10.30 -15.81 -30.19
CA ASN A 806 10.92 -14.75 -29.37
C ASN A 806 12.10 -15.25 -28.52
N ILE A 807 13.00 -16.00 -29.15
CA ILE A 807 14.23 -16.50 -28.51
C ILE A 807 15.40 -15.63 -28.97
N PHE A 808 15.79 -14.71 -28.09
CA PHE A 808 16.85 -13.72 -28.26
C PHE A 808 17.47 -13.41 -26.89
N GLY A 809 18.67 -12.83 -26.84
CA GLY A 809 19.34 -12.49 -25.58
C GLY A 809 20.85 -12.34 -25.65
N GLU A 810 21.42 -11.78 -24.59
CA GLU A 810 22.87 -11.59 -24.42
C GLU A 810 23.55 -12.78 -23.69
N SER A 811 22.78 -13.85 -23.41
CA SER A 811 23.26 -15.09 -22.79
C SER A 811 24.57 -15.61 -23.42
N VAL A 812 25.50 -16.01 -22.54
CA VAL A 812 26.77 -16.68 -22.90
C VAL A 812 26.51 -17.99 -23.66
N SER A 813 25.37 -18.64 -23.40
CA SER A 813 24.94 -19.87 -24.05
C SER A 813 23.92 -19.56 -25.15
N LYS A 814 24.38 -19.49 -26.40
CA LYS A 814 23.48 -19.35 -27.55
C LYS A 814 22.63 -20.63 -27.71
N PRO A 815 21.30 -20.54 -27.76
CA PRO A 815 20.42 -21.70 -27.92
C PRO A 815 20.43 -22.16 -29.38
N THR A 816 21.54 -22.75 -29.84
CA THR A 816 21.73 -23.30 -31.19
C THR A 816 21.53 -24.81 -31.23
N PHE A 817 21.13 -25.34 -32.38
CA PHE A 817 20.81 -26.74 -32.61
C PHE A 817 21.52 -27.32 -33.83
N ASP A 818 21.60 -28.65 -33.90
CA ASP A 818 22.10 -29.39 -35.06
C ASP A 818 20.94 -29.98 -35.87
N PHE A 819 20.67 -29.38 -37.03
CA PHE A 819 19.62 -29.77 -37.96
C PHE A 819 20.16 -30.51 -39.20
N ARG A 820 21.45 -30.84 -39.25
CA ARG A 820 22.04 -31.54 -40.40
C ARG A 820 21.31 -32.85 -40.70
N GLY A 821 20.91 -33.03 -41.97
CA GLY A 821 20.15 -34.18 -42.44
C GLY A 821 18.73 -34.32 -41.88
N LYS A 822 18.19 -33.30 -41.18
CA LYS A 822 16.85 -33.32 -40.62
C LYS A 822 15.80 -32.78 -41.59
N HIS A 823 14.58 -33.29 -41.47
CA HIS A 823 13.39 -32.79 -42.14
C HIS A 823 12.50 -32.07 -41.12
N LEU A 824 12.32 -30.76 -41.28
CA LEU A 824 11.54 -29.89 -40.41
C LEU A 824 10.07 -29.83 -40.91
N ASP A 825 9.17 -30.57 -40.26
CA ASP A 825 7.74 -30.63 -40.64
C ASP A 825 6.90 -29.75 -39.69
N ARG A 826 6.16 -28.78 -40.23
CA ARG A 826 5.27 -27.87 -39.48
C ARG A 826 5.97 -27.15 -38.31
N CYS A 827 7.24 -26.80 -38.46
CA CYS A 827 7.99 -26.08 -37.43
C CYS A 827 7.77 -24.57 -37.56
N THR A 828 7.82 -23.84 -36.43
CA THR A 828 7.67 -22.38 -36.39
C THR A 828 8.93 -21.74 -35.84
N PHE A 829 9.59 -20.90 -36.64
CA PHE A 829 10.71 -20.06 -36.22
C PHE A 829 10.28 -18.60 -36.35
N ASN A 830 10.01 -17.93 -35.23
CA ASN A 830 9.47 -16.58 -35.20
C ASN A 830 10.29 -15.70 -34.23
N ASN A 831 11.01 -14.70 -34.74
CA ASN A 831 11.96 -13.90 -33.96
C ASN A 831 12.97 -14.77 -33.20
N TYR A 832 13.55 -15.75 -33.89
CA TYR A 832 14.61 -16.60 -33.37
C TYR A 832 15.97 -16.12 -33.88
N GLU A 833 16.68 -15.39 -33.04
CA GLU A 833 17.89 -14.62 -33.41
C GLU A 833 19.07 -15.50 -33.83
N TYR A 834 19.08 -16.76 -33.41
CA TYR A 834 20.20 -17.69 -33.58
C TYR A 834 20.00 -18.71 -34.71
N PHE A 835 18.96 -18.55 -35.53
CA PHE A 835 18.60 -19.51 -36.59
C PHE A 835 19.77 -19.83 -37.52
N TRP A 836 20.46 -18.79 -38.01
CA TRP A 836 21.59 -18.93 -38.94
C TRP A 836 22.89 -19.40 -38.28
N GLU A 837 22.91 -19.58 -36.97
CA GLU A 837 24.05 -20.15 -36.23
C GLU A 837 23.82 -21.62 -35.87
N CYS A 838 22.68 -22.20 -36.25
CA CYS A 838 22.43 -23.63 -36.16
C CYS A 838 23.19 -24.38 -37.27
N ASN A 839 23.57 -25.62 -37.00
CA ASN A 839 24.24 -26.45 -38.01
C ASN A 839 23.19 -26.98 -38.99
N MET A 840 23.37 -26.69 -40.28
CA MET A 840 22.51 -27.16 -41.38
C MET A 840 23.38 -27.62 -42.56
N ASP A 841 22.84 -28.50 -43.40
CA ASP A 841 23.49 -29.00 -44.61
C ASP A 841 22.51 -29.08 -45.79
N ASP A 842 22.98 -29.40 -46.99
CA ASP A 842 22.14 -29.53 -48.20
C ASP A 842 21.07 -30.64 -48.10
N ASN A 843 21.17 -31.54 -47.12
CA ASN A 843 20.17 -32.57 -46.82
C ASN A 843 19.09 -32.08 -45.84
N THR A 844 19.27 -30.90 -45.25
CA THR A 844 18.29 -30.27 -44.35
C THR A 844 17.14 -29.71 -45.19
N THR A 845 15.92 -30.11 -44.85
CA THR A 845 14.70 -29.77 -45.61
C THR A 845 13.61 -29.26 -44.68
N SER A 846 12.64 -28.50 -45.19
CA SER A 846 11.42 -28.20 -44.43
C SER A 846 10.16 -28.34 -45.28
N GLU A 847 9.05 -28.61 -44.59
CA GLU A 847 7.71 -28.72 -45.17
C GLU A 847 6.70 -28.05 -44.23
N ASN A 848 5.79 -27.25 -44.80
CA ASN A 848 4.72 -26.54 -44.07
C ASN A 848 5.23 -25.73 -42.85
N SER A 849 6.49 -25.30 -42.86
CA SER A 849 7.12 -24.59 -41.74
C SER A 849 7.04 -23.07 -41.94
N ILE A 850 7.09 -22.33 -40.84
CA ILE A 850 6.97 -20.86 -40.81
C ILE A 850 8.32 -20.27 -40.40
N PHE A 851 8.82 -19.31 -41.19
CA PHE A 851 10.06 -18.59 -40.92
C PHE A 851 9.79 -17.08 -40.91
N LYS A 852 9.86 -16.44 -39.75
CA LYS A 852 9.51 -15.03 -39.57
C LYS A 852 10.51 -14.33 -38.64
N GLY A 853 11.02 -13.17 -39.03
CA GLY A 853 11.95 -12.39 -38.18
C GLY A 853 13.23 -13.15 -37.82
N ILE A 854 13.74 -13.97 -38.74
CA ILE A 854 14.97 -14.74 -38.58
C ILE A 854 16.16 -14.02 -39.22
N ASP A 855 16.25 -12.69 -39.13
CA ASP A 855 17.37 -11.97 -39.74
C ASP A 855 18.71 -12.33 -39.08
N PRO A 856 19.80 -12.50 -39.86
CA PRO A 856 21.10 -12.81 -39.31
C PRO A 856 21.62 -11.67 -38.44
N ARG A 857 22.23 -12.01 -37.30
CA ARG A 857 22.87 -11.04 -36.42
C ARG A 857 24.03 -10.34 -37.10
N GLN A 858 24.39 -9.16 -36.61
CA GLN A 858 25.53 -8.41 -37.13
C GLN A 858 26.80 -9.27 -37.16
N ASN A 859 27.49 -9.25 -38.31
CA ASN A 859 28.72 -10.00 -38.58
C ASN A 859 28.58 -11.54 -38.66
N ILE A 860 27.37 -12.08 -38.67
CA ILE A 860 27.15 -13.51 -38.96
C ILE A 860 27.11 -13.72 -40.47
N LYS A 861 28.04 -14.52 -40.99
CA LYS A 861 27.97 -15.04 -42.34
C LYS A 861 27.11 -16.30 -42.34
N PHE A 862 26.20 -16.39 -43.30
CA PHE A 862 25.28 -17.52 -43.44
C PHE A 862 25.19 -17.96 -44.90
N ASP A 863 24.94 -19.26 -45.07
CA ASP A 863 24.63 -19.91 -46.34
C ASP A 863 23.22 -20.48 -46.27
N ILE A 864 22.54 -20.55 -47.41
CA ILE A 864 21.18 -21.08 -47.50
C ILE A 864 21.25 -22.48 -48.09
N PRO A 865 20.95 -23.55 -47.32
CA PRO A 865 20.88 -24.90 -47.85
C PRO A 865 19.85 -25.01 -48.99
N LYS A 866 20.17 -25.78 -50.03
CA LYS A 866 19.40 -25.79 -51.29
C LYS A 866 17.90 -26.08 -51.13
N ASN A 867 17.56 -26.96 -50.19
CA ASN A 867 16.21 -27.51 -50.07
C ASN A 867 15.49 -27.12 -48.78
N ILE A 868 16.05 -26.18 -48.00
CA ILE A 868 15.49 -25.87 -46.68
C ILE A 868 14.14 -25.17 -46.76
N PHE A 869 13.88 -24.36 -47.79
CA PHE A 869 12.65 -23.55 -47.89
C PHE A 869 11.68 -23.95 -49.00
N THR A 870 11.93 -25.07 -49.69
CA THR A 870 11.25 -25.38 -50.96
C THR A 870 9.74 -25.58 -50.82
N ASN A 871 9.27 -26.09 -49.67
CA ASN A 871 7.86 -26.41 -49.41
C ASN A 871 7.30 -25.66 -48.18
N SER A 872 7.81 -24.47 -47.89
CA SER A 872 7.47 -23.67 -46.71
C SER A 872 7.17 -22.22 -47.07
N ASP A 873 6.53 -21.48 -46.17
CA ASP A 873 6.23 -20.06 -46.42
C ASP A 873 7.50 -19.21 -46.30
N THR A 874 7.90 -18.59 -47.41
CA THR A 874 9.08 -17.72 -47.51
C THR A 874 8.74 -16.23 -47.59
N SER A 875 7.46 -15.85 -47.46
CA SER A 875 7.01 -14.47 -47.65
C SER A 875 7.77 -13.48 -46.76
N HIS A 876 7.99 -13.87 -45.50
CA HIS A 876 8.66 -13.07 -44.47
C HIS A 876 10.20 -13.06 -44.54
N ILE A 877 10.81 -13.85 -45.41
CA ILE A 877 12.28 -13.93 -45.60
C ILE A 877 12.69 -13.67 -47.06
N SER A 878 11.76 -13.13 -47.86
CA SER A 878 11.97 -12.88 -49.28
C SER A 878 13.12 -11.92 -49.56
N HIS A 879 13.36 -10.93 -48.67
CA HIS A 879 14.51 -10.03 -48.78
C HIS A 879 15.84 -10.78 -48.64
N LEU A 880 15.98 -11.68 -47.66
CA LEU A 880 17.20 -12.48 -47.46
C LEU A 880 17.49 -13.38 -48.66
N LEU A 881 16.44 -14.01 -49.22
CA LEU A 881 16.57 -14.86 -50.40
C LEU A 881 17.00 -14.07 -51.63
N ASN A 882 16.44 -12.87 -51.82
CA ASN A 882 16.79 -11.99 -52.94
C ASN A 882 18.22 -11.44 -52.80
N GLU A 883 18.62 -10.98 -51.60
CA GLU A 883 19.99 -10.52 -51.33
C GLU A 883 21.02 -11.60 -51.65
N LYS A 884 20.79 -12.85 -51.25
CA LYS A 884 21.68 -13.96 -51.55
C LYS A 884 21.69 -14.32 -53.04
N GLN A 885 20.56 -14.25 -53.72
CA GLN A 885 20.53 -14.44 -55.18
C GLN A 885 21.29 -13.33 -55.92
N GLU A 886 21.21 -12.08 -55.46
CA GLU A 886 21.97 -10.96 -56.00
C GLU A 886 23.47 -11.09 -55.71
N GLU A 887 23.85 -11.54 -54.51
CA GLU A 887 25.25 -11.84 -54.15
C GLU A 887 25.84 -12.93 -55.06
N ILE A 888 25.09 -14.01 -55.31
CA ILE A 888 25.52 -15.09 -56.23
C ILE A 888 25.65 -14.58 -57.66
N LYS A 889 24.70 -13.75 -58.14
CA LYS A 889 24.77 -13.14 -59.49
C LYS A 889 25.97 -12.20 -59.61
N SER A 890 26.18 -11.33 -58.63
CA SER A 890 27.32 -10.41 -58.59
C SER A 890 28.65 -11.15 -58.53
N ASN A 891 28.74 -12.22 -57.73
CA ASN A 891 29.92 -13.06 -57.67
C ASN A 891 30.18 -13.78 -59.00
N LYS A 892 29.14 -14.33 -59.64
CA LYS A 892 29.22 -14.92 -60.99
C LYS A 892 29.73 -13.92 -62.02
N GLU A 893 29.22 -12.68 -62.01
CA GLU A 893 29.67 -11.61 -62.89
C GLU A 893 31.14 -11.22 -62.62
N SER A 894 31.56 -11.13 -61.35
CA SER A 894 32.96 -10.84 -60.97
C SER A 894 33.90 -11.96 -61.44
N VAL A 895 33.55 -13.23 -61.19
CA VAL A 895 34.34 -14.39 -61.62
C VAL A 895 34.48 -14.41 -63.14
N ILE A 896 33.40 -14.18 -63.88
CA ILE A 896 33.43 -14.08 -65.34
C ILE A 896 34.32 -12.90 -65.78
N SER A 897 34.21 -11.74 -65.13
CA SER A 897 35.04 -10.55 -65.42
C SER A 897 36.53 -10.85 -65.24
N ASP A 898 36.90 -11.53 -64.15
CA ASP A 898 38.28 -11.90 -63.87
C ASP A 898 38.80 -12.97 -64.84
N LEU A 899 38.01 -14.01 -65.14
CA LEU A 899 38.34 -14.98 -66.20
C LEU A 899 38.55 -14.26 -67.54
N MET A 900 37.72 -13.27 -67.86
CA MET A 900 37.85 -12.48 -69.09
C MET A 900 39.12 -11.63 -69.12
N LYS A 901 39.60 -11.09 -67.98
CA LYS A 901 40.92 -10.44 -67.91
C LYS A 901 42.03 -11.42 -68.29
N VAL A 902 41.93 -12.67 -67.84
CA VAL A 902 42.88 -13.73 -68.19
C VAL A 902 42.86 -13.99 -69.69
N PHE A 903 41.71 -14.33 -70.28
CA PHE A 903 41.63 -14.66 -71.71
C PHE A 903 42.01 -13.48 -72.61
N LYS A 904 41.58 -12.25 -72.29
CA LYS A 904 41.93 -11.03 -73.04
C LYS A 904 43.44 -10.76 -73.06
N LEU A 905 44.19 -11.19 -72.05
CA LEU A 905 45.64 -11.03 -72.05
C LEU A 905 46.30 -11.84 -73.19
N PHE A 906 45.78 -13.04 -73.46
CA PHE A 906 46.27 -13.91 -74.53
C PHE A 906 45.67 -13.56 -75.90
N TYR A 907 44.55 -12.85 -75.95
CA TYR A 907 43.87 -12.48 -77.19
C TYR A 907 44.58 -11.33 -77.92
N GLN A 908 45.02 -11.58 -79.16
CA GLN A 908 45.54 -10.57 -80.09
C GLN A 908 45.22 -10.98 -81.52
N ARG A 909 45.01 -10.04 -82.45
CA ARG A 909 44.87 -10.34 -83.90
C ARG A 909 43.89 -11.50 -84.21
N GLY A 910 42.75 -11.54 -83.53
CA GLY A 910 41.70 -12.55 -83.76
C GLY A 910 41.99 -13.96 -83.23
N ASN A 911 43.01 -14.16 -82.38
CA ASN A 911 43.27 -15.48 -81.79
C ASN A 911 44.00 -15.38 -80.43
N PHE A 912 44.10 -16.50 -79.70
CA PHE A 912 44.95 -16.59 -78.51
C PHE A 912 46.41 -16.86 -78.90
N TYR A 913 47.32 -16.01 -78.43
CA TYR A 913 48.76 -16.11 -78.67
C TYR A 913 49.52 -16.33 -77.36
N ALA A 914 50.63 -17.06 -77.44
CA ALA A 914 51.44 -17.35 -76.27
C ALA A 914 52.10 -16.08 -75.68
N ARG A 915 52.06 -15.93 -74.36
CA ARG A 915 52.60 -14.77 -73.61
C ARG A 915 53.74 -15.18 -72.69
N LYS A 916 54.69 -14.27 -72.44
CA LYS A 916 55.78 -14.53 -71.48
C LYS A 916 55.21 -14.84 -70.09
N GLN A 917 55.75 -15.84 -69.41
CA GLN A 917 55.23 -16.22 -68.09
C GLN A 917 55.31 -15.07 -67.08
N GLU A 918 56.41 -14.32 -67.09
CA GLU A 918 56.59 -13.13 -66.25
C GLU A 918 55.53 -12.05 -66.51
N GLU A 919 55.16 -11.85 -67.78
CA GLU A 919 54.14 -10.86 -68.17
C GLU A 919 52.75 -11.27 -67.66
N VAL A 920 52.41 -12.56 -67.80
CA VAL A 920 51.13 -13.12 -67.32
C VAL A 920 51.03 -13.02 -65.80
N ARG A 921 52.06 -13.48 -65.07
CA ARG A 921 52.09 -13.42 -63.61
C ARG A 921 52.04 -11.98 -63.09
N LYS A 922 52.70 -11.04 -63.77
CA LYS A 922 52.67 -9.62 -63.38
C LYS A 922 51.29 -8.98 -63.60
N LYS A 923 50.69 -9.16 -64.78
CA LYS A 923 49.42 -8.51 -65.17
C LYS A 923 48.19 -9.14 -64.53
N LEU A 924 48.25 -10.40 -64.11
CA LEU A 924 47.16 -11.13 -63.47
C LEU A 924 47.44 -11.43 -61.98
N SER A 925 48.35 -10.67 -61.36
CA SER A 925 48.75 -10.84 -59.95
C SER A 925 47.59 -10.72 -58.95
N THR A 926 46.50 -10.03 -59.33
CA THR A 926 45.29 -9.87 -58.52
C THR A 926 44.22 -10.93 -58.75
N VAL A 927 44.42 -11.86 -59.71
CA VAL A 927 43.45 -12.93 -60.01
C VAL A 927 43.79 -14.15 -59.15
N THR A 928 42.93 -14.45 -58.17
CA THR A 928 43.17 -15.44 -57.10
C THR A 928 43.34 -16.87 -57.61
N PHE A 929 42.72 -17.22 -58.74
CA PHE A 929 42.70 -18.59 -59.30
C PHE A 929 43.66 -18.80 -60.50
N LEU A 930 44.63 -17.91 -60.74
CA LEU A 930 45.60 -18.09 -61.84
C LEU A 930 46.39 -19.40 -61.73
N HIS A 931 46.79 -19.78 -60.51
CA HIS A 931 47.50 -21.03 -60.25
C HIS A 931 46.63 -22.25 -60.60
N ASP A 932 45.35 -22.20 -60.24
CA ASP A 932 44.39 -23.26 -60.52
C ASP A 932 44.13 -23.42 -62.02
N LEU A 933 43.99 -22.31 -62.75
CA LEU A 933 43.88 -22.32 -64.22
C LEU A 933 45.08 -22.96 -64.90
N ILE A 934 46.29 -22.81 -64.35
CA ILE A 934 47.49 -23.47 -64.85
C ILE A 934 47.48 -24.97 -64.49
N SER A 935 47.14 -25.31 -63.25
CA SER A 935 47.11 -26.70 -62.77
C SER A 935 46.06 -27.56 -63.49
N LYS A 936 44.87 -27.00 -63.75
CA LYS A 936 43.78 -27.63 -64.50
C LYS A 936 44.03 -27.64 -66.02
N GLY A 937 45.14 -27.05 -66.48
CA GLY A 937 45.52 -27.06 -67.88
C GLY A 937 44.70 -26.13 -68.78
N VAL A 938 43.97 -25.16 -68.22
CA VAL A 938 43.31 -24.08 -68.98
C VAL A 938 44.38 -23.17 -69.60
N ILE A 939 45.44 -22.89 -68.85
CA ILE A 939 46.65 -22.23 -69.30
C ILE A 939 47.80 -23.26 -69.25
N LYS A 940 48.43 -23.51 -70.39
CA LYS A 940 49.51 -24.50 -70.52
C LYS A 940 50.87 -23.82 -70.70
N ASN A 941 51.91 -24.40 -70.12
CA ASN A 941 53.29 -24.04 -70.46
C ASN A 941 53.52 -24.24 -71.97
N TYR A 942 54.16 -23.27 -72.61
CA TYR A 942 54.48 -23.31 -74.04
C TYR A 942 55.91 -22.86 -74.26
N ILE A 943 56.63 -23.61 -75.09
CA ILE A 943 57.97 -23.27 -75.56
C ILE A 943 57.87 -23.09 -77.06
N ASP A 944 58.18 -21.90 -77.56
CA ASP A 944 58.19 -21.63 -78.99
C ASP A 944 59.37 -22.40 -79.64
N PRO A 945 59.12 -23.28 -80.64
CA PRO A 945 60.18 -24.01 -81.34
C PRO A 945 61.23 -23.10 -81.99
N LYS A 946 60.87 -21.84 -82.31
CA LYS A 946 61.77 -20.84 -82.89
C LYS A 946 62.52 -20.02 -81.83
N LYS A 947 62.11 -20.08 -80.56
CA LYS A 947 62.72 -19.35 -79.42
C LYS A 947 62.71 -20.23 -78.15
N PRO A 948 63.50 -21.32 -78.11
CA PRO A 948 63.44 -22.33 -77.05
C PRO A 948 63.87 -21.83 -75.65
N SER A 949 64.58 -20.70 -75.56
CA SER A 949 64.97 -20.08 -74.28
C SER A 949 63.86 -19.22 -73.64
N MET A 950 62.76 -18.95 -74.34
CA MET A 950 61.69 -18.07 -73.88
C MET A 950 60.53 -18.88 -73.30
N GLN A 951 60.35 -18.83 -71.97
CA GLN A 951 59.23 -19.48 -71.30
C GLN A 951 57.93 -18.70 -71.50
N GLN A 952 56.90 -19.37 -72.02
CA GLN A 952 55.61 -18.77 -72.28
C GLN A 952 54.46 -19.61 -71.69
N TYR A 953 53.30 -18.97 -71.60
CA TYR A 953 52.01 -19.60 -71.39
C TYR A 953 51.18 -19.49 -72.66
N ARG A 954 50.31 -20.46 -72.92
CA ARG A 954 49.25 -20.38 -73.93
C ARG A 954 47.92 -20.85 -73.34
N VAL A 955 46.81 -20.33 -73.87
CA VAL A 955 45.48 -20.88 -73.57
C VAL A 955 45.35 -22.25 -74.26
N ASN A 956 44.73 -23.21 -73.59
CA ASN A 956 44.45 -24.51 -74.16
C ASN A 956 43.45 -24.40 -75.33
N ASP A 957 43.66 -25.19 -76.39
CA ASP A 957 42.85 -25.14 -77.60
C ASP A 957 41.36 -25.44 -77.35
N ASP A 958 41.05 -26.22 -76.31
CA ASP A 958 39.69 -26.54 -75.87
C ASP A 958 38.87 -25.27 -75.51
N TYR A 959 39.53 -24.16 -75.17
CA TYR A 959 38.87 -22.89 -74.81
C TYR A 959 38.83 -21.88 -75.97
N LYS A 960 39.07 -22.30 -77.21
CA LYS A 960 39.02 -21.41 -78.38
C LYS A 960 37.68 -20.72 -78.58
N SER A 961 36.56 -21.36 -78.20
CA SER A 961 35.21 -20.78 -78.26
C SER A 961 35.06 -19.49 -77.44
N VAL A 962 35.94 -19.25 -76.46
CA VAL A 962 35.97 -17.99 -75.69
C VAL A 962 36.31 -16.79 -76.58
N ILE A 963 36.98 -17.00 -77.71
CA ILE A 963 37.26 -15.95 -78.71
C ILE A 963 35.95 -15.40 -79.27
N ASP A 964 34.99 -16.25 -79.58
CA ASP A 964 33.69 -15.83 -80.12
C ASP A 964 32.92 -14.99 -79.09
N TYR A 965 33.05 -15.32 -77.79
CA TYR A 965 32.53 -14.50 -76.70
C TYR A 965 33.25 -13.14 -76.59
N ILE A 966 34.55 -13.07 -76.82
CA ILE A 966 35.34 -11.80 -76.82
C ILE A 966 34.97 -10.91 -78.01
N GLU A 967 34.80 -11.48 -79.20
CA GLU A 967 34.61 -10.73 -80.45
C GLU A 967 33.15 -10.35 -80.72
N GLN A 968 32.23 -11.28 -80.47
CA GLN A 968 30.83 -11.18 -80.91
C GLN A 968 29.85 -11.21 -79.73
N GLY A 969 30.33 -11.46 -78.51
CA GLY A 969 29.48 -11.60 -77.31
C GLY A 969 28.66 -12.89 -77.30
N THR A 970 28.95 -13.85 -78.20
CA THR A 970 28.22 -15.11 -78.29
C THR A 970 28.57 -16.02 -77.10
N PRO A 971 27.59 -16.62 -76.40
CA PRO A 971 27.85 -17.46 -75.23
C PRO A 971 28.87 -18.58 -75.50
N SER A 972 29.94 -18.65 -74.70
CA SER A 972 30.90 -19.77 -74.72
C SER A 972 30.56 -20.74 -73.59
N LEU A 973 30.27 -21.99 -73.96
CA LEU A 973 29.88 -23.04 -73.03
C LEU A 973 31.06 -23.43 -72.11
N GLU A 974 32.27 -23.34 -72.63
CA GLU A 974 33.53 -23.56 -71.92
C GLU A 974 33.81 -22.43 -70.92
N LEU A 975 33.53 -21.17 -71.25
CA LEU A 975 33.62 -20.06 -70.31
C LEU A 975 32.59 -20.18 -69.17
N GLN A 976 31.37 -20.61 -69.49
CA GLN A 976 30.31 -20.79 -68.50
C GLN A 976 30.58 -21.95 -67.55
N ARG A 977 31.00 -23.11 -68.07
CA ARG A 977 31.42 -24.23 -67.21
C ARG A 977 32.61 -23.86 -66.33
N LEU A 978 33.57 -23.13 -66.90
CA LEU A 978 34.73 -22.69 -66.13
C LEU A 978 34.34 -21.70 -65.03
N SER A 979 33.39 -20.79 -65.27
CA SER A 979 32.93 -19.87 -64.22
C SER A 979 32.15 -20.57 -63.12
N GLU A 980 31.34 -21.59 -63.46
CA GLU A 980 30.62 -22.41 -62.48
C GLU A 980 31.54 -23.22 -61.56
N GLU A 981 32.77 -23.53 -61.97
CA GLU A 981 33.76 -24.17 -61.09
C GLU A 981 34.39 -23.23 -60.05
N TYR A 982 34.20 -21.91 -60.19
CA TYR A 982 34.80 -20.88 -59.31
C TYR A 982 33.75 -20.01 -58.61
N ILE A 983 32.46 -20.35 -58.71
CA ILE A 983 31.32 -19.77 -57.98
C ILE A 983 30.95 -20.75 -56.88
#